data_AF-A0AA36JH00-F1
#
_entry.id   AF-A0AA36JH00-F1
#
_cell.length_a   1.000
_cell.length_b   1.000
_cell.length_c   1.000
_cell.angle_alpha   90.00
_cell.angle_beta   90.00
_cell.angle_gamma   90.00
#
_symmetry.space_group_name_H-M   'P 1'
#
loop_
_entity.id
_entity.type
_entity.pdbx_description
1 polymer ?
#
loop_
_entity_poly.entity_id
_entity_poly.type
_entity_poly.pdbx_seq_one_letter_code
_entity_poly.pdbx_strand_id
1 'polypeptide(L)'
;MGVPAVALAGLLRLAHGCTNLIVTPGASADGSVIFSYTADSGDLYGTLGHYPAGKHQPGETRAIWNWDTGKYLGAIDEAPYTYNVIGNLNEHGLAIGETTFGGNETLGGGEGIMDYGSLIWVTLQRCKTAREAILMFDELVSKYGYVSDGESFTIADTSEVWVMELIGKGRFEKGAVWVAIRIPDGHVSGHANQARIQKFPLRDAENCVYSSDVISFAVKVGLWDSQRPEEEFSFADCYDPISFTGARLSDARVWSFLSSAAADPGFGKTYEEYVLGHNVTASARMPLSIPAGSKISALDLMSHMRNHYEGTVLDSRHDVGAGASGSPFRVRPLVWKAGGSSYVHEREVGTPQAGWNFVAQLRPRLPRAMAGLLWFAPDDATFSVHAPFHGGTTRVPHGYADGTGDALHFSQESAFWAFNSVANFLYPRPGGEAWVQLAGDVLFNASAETDSVDVFIGHSWSAGRWEKFLAVCLFFNLDLAVRWSLGTCLVAAAILLARAREGMTGLGGSPLALPCLVYLPITVFFVVFFCGQHLRGQRSTSVWLDKLCIHQTNMDLKAEQIAALPVFVARSSRMLVLWDETYFERLWCNLELATFARHGGAEKVELLPLWLAPWLLASILSDLLSVTILEVLVHVFPNWSVGPDAIMDIARSVLGHNPALLKFVAWFVIWMISSIVYLPASIPSFFSFRMKLRNHQLLLDQMADFDVRKAKCTVPSDRNAIEQQVKELFKEDHRPMSWLPPEGVDEGEVSVNNRLSQLWLDPLDSFNAYVRGALRENVIRQIGKELYVPWQTCLTAFLPMILYSVVNVLGCDNGPCEVSARLAGYSSASQYMIVQSIGWVLCIALAFPLTYPTLLQMLTCALSSGCPAPVQLVLAFLCCPAAYVYCYICGGLIWASLISLVEDYSVGQLLVFMSVMALLVAQVMWLFIRNSHFKNLPSRCIRRQTYQEVNSGFLFDCA
;
A
#
# COMPACT_ATOMS: atom_id res chain seq x y z
N MET A 1 30.92 -10.16 -30.51
CA MET A 1 31.76 -10.65 -29.40
C MET A 1 30.80 -11.18 -28.35
N GLY A 2 30.53 -12.49 -28.38
CA GLY A 2 29.68 -13.16 -27.42
C GLY A 2 30.54 -13.76 -26.31
N VAL A 3 30.21 -13.44 -25.05
CA VAL A 3 30.82 -14.08 -23.88
C VAL A 3 29.85 -15.19 -23.42
N PRO A 4 30.32 -16.43 -23.18
CA PRO A 4 29.44 -17.57 -22.98
C PRO A 4 28.88 -17.64 -21.56
N ALA A 5 27.58 -17.86 -21.47
CA ALA A 5 26.80 -18.08 -20.24
C ALA A 5 26.96 -19.51 -19.68
N VAL A 6 28.19 -19.96 -19.36
CA VAL A 6 28.44 -21.35 -18.90
C VAL A 6 29.18 -21.42 -17.55
N ALA A 7 29.19 -20.37 -16.73
CA ALA A 7 29.87 -20.39 -15.42
C ALA A 7 28.98 -20.00 -14.22
N LEU A 8 27.67 -20.31 -14.26
CA LEU A 8 26.74 -19.99 -13.18
C LEU A 8 25.86 -21.17 -12.75
N ALA A 9 26.39 -22.40 -12.75
CA ALA A 9 25.66 -23.60 -12.30
C ALA A 9 26.33 -24.32 -11.12
N GLY A 10 27.36 -23.73 -10.49
CA GLY A 10 28.23 -24.44 -9.54
C GLY A 10 28.17 -24.03 -8.06
N LEU A 11 27.33 -23.09 -7.62
CA LEU A 11 27.47 -22.49 -6.28
C LEU A 11 26.15 -22.11 -5.58
N LEU A 12 25.08 -22.89 -5.80
CA LEU A 12 23.85 -22.82 -4.99
C LEU A 12 23.66 -24.17 -4.26
N ARG A 13 24.50 -24.46 -3.26
CA ARG A 13 24.06 -25.35 -2.17
C ARG A 13 23.33 -24.46 -1.17
N LEU A 14 22.00 -24.48 -1.23
CA LEU A 14 21.14 -23.88 -0.22
C LEU A 14 21.46 -24.59 1.11
N ALA A 15 21.99 -23.85 2.08
CA ALA A 15 22.25 -24.40 3.39
C ALA A 15 20.91 -24.52 4.14
N HIS A 16 20.38 -25.74 4.22
CA HIS A 16 19.32 -26.11 5.15
C HIS A 16 19.81 -25.90 6.58
N GLY A 17 18.92 -25.52 7.47
CA GLY A 17 19.21 -25.83 8.86
C GLY A 17 18.09 -25.45 9.79
N CYS A 18 18.23 -25.85 11.04
CA CYS A 18 17.13 -25.83 12.00
C CYS A 18 17.68 -25.44 13.37
N THR A 19 16.84 -24.97 14.29
CA THR A 19 17.22 -24.71 15.68
C THR A 19 16.22 -25.34 16.64
N ASN A 20 16.73 -26.04 17.66
CA ASN A 20 15.94 -26.62 18.74
C ASN A 20 16.45 -26.10 20.09
N LEU A 21 15.57 -25.50 20.89
CA LEU A 21 15.87 -25.00 22.23
C LEU A 21 15.00 -25.77 23.23
N ILE A 22 15.55 -26.18 24.35
CA ILE A 22 14.93 -27.16 25.26
C ILE A 22 14.91 -26.61 26.69
N VAL A 23 13.77 -26.77 27.36
CA VAL A 23 13.52 -26.43 28.76
C VAL A 23 12.87 -27.62 29.47
N THR A 24 13.52 -28.12 30.51
CA THR A 24 12.98 -29.23 31.33
C THR A 24 11.92 -28.75 32.33
N PRO A 25 11.10 -29.65 32.93
CA PRO A 25 10.05 -29.27 33.89
C PRO A 25 10.55 -28.42 35.07
N GLY A 26 11.71 -28.77 35.62
CA GLY A 26 12.37 -28.05 36.70
C GLY A 26 12.95 -26.70 36.26
N ALA A 27 13.12 -26.45 34.97
CA ALA A 27 13.53 -25.15 34.43
C ALA A 27 12.34 -24.31 33.94
N SER A 28 11.18 -24.92 33.70
CA SER A 28 10.02 -24.20 33.19
C SER A 28 9.19 -23.51 34.29
N ALA A 29 8.49 -22.44 33.90
CA ALA A 29 7.67 -21.64 34.81
C ALA A 29 6.42 -22.38 35.34
N ASP A 30 5.90 -23.34 34.59
CA ASP A 30 4.66 -24.07 34.91
C ASP A 30 4.87 -25.57 35.16
N GLY A 31 6.12 -26.06 35.13
CA GLY A 31 6.45 -27.47 35.28
C GLY A 31 6.16 -28.32 34.04
N SER A 32 5.98 -27.71 32.87
CA SER A 32 5.91 -28.42 31.58
C SER A 32 7.29 -28.71 31.00
N VAL A 33 7.37 -29.72 30.12
CA VAL A 33 8.49 -29.82 29.17
C VAL A 33 8.20 -28.86 28.02
N ILE A 34 9.17 -28.02 27.67
CA ILE A 34 9.02 -27.06 26.56
C ILE A 34 10.20 -27.20 25.62
N PHE A 35 9.96 -27.34 24.32
CA PHE A 35 11.01 -27.23 23.33
C PHE A 35 10.54 -26.56 22.04
N SER A 36 11.47 -26.00 21.28
CA SER A 36 11.21 -25.32 20.01
C SER A 36 11.72 -26.09 18.82
N TYR A 37 11.22 -25.81 17.61
CA TYR A 37 11.82 -26.28 16.36
C TYR A 37 11.57 -25.26 15.26
N THR A 38 12.64 -24.78 14.61
CA THR A 38 12.55 -24.03 13.35
C THR A 38 12.91 -24.95 12.19
N ALA A 39 12.01 -25.09 11.22
CA ALA A 39 12.28 -25.86 10.00
C ALA A 39 12.73 -24.89 8.90
N ASP A 40 14.04 -24.62 8.81
CA ASP A 40 14.57 -23.65 7.86
C ASP A 40 15.01 -24.32 6.54
N SER A 41 14.21 -24.06 5.52
CA SER A 41 14.46 -24.38 4.12
C SER A 41 13.74 -23.35 3.25
N GLY A 42 14.50 -22.66 2.39
CA GLY A 42 13.93 -21.68 1.47
C GLY A 42 12.97 -22.27 0.42
N ASP A 43 12.87 -23.60 0.37
CA ASP A 43 12.02 -24.34 -0.56
C ASP A 43 10.78 -24.95 0.12
N LEU A 44 10.63 -24.81 1.45
CA LEU A 44 9.49 -25.34 2.19
C LEU A 44 8.34 -24.32 2.26
N TYR A 45 7.13 -24.81 1.98
CA TYR A 45 5.88 -24.11 2.24
C TYR A 45 5.31 -24.53 3.59
N GLY A 46 4.99 -23.56 4.44
CA GLY A 46 4.57 -23.81 5.82
C GLY A 46 3.09 -24.17 5.98
N THR A 47 2.83 -25.42 6.35
CA THR A 47 1.49 -25.90 6.73
C THR A 47 1.53 -26.71 8.01
N LEU A 48 0.37 -26.84 8.66
CA LEU A 48 0.19 -27.72 9.80
C LEU A 48 -0.38 -29.06 9.30
N GLY A 49 0.48 -30.07 9.24
CA GLY A 49 0.08 -31.42 8.84
C GLY A 49 -0.86 -32.09 9.85
N HIS A 50 -1.75 -32.96 9.35
CA HIS A 50 -2.64 -33.78 10.18
C HIS A 50 -2.65 -35.24 9.72
N TYR A 51 -2.33 -36.15 10.64
CA TYR A 51 -2.43 -37.59 10.43
C TYR A 51 -3.48 -38.17 11.38
N PRO A 52 -4.64 -38.62 10.88
CA PRO A 52 -5.71 -39.12 11.72
C PRO A 52 -5.37 -40.49 12.34
N ALA A 53 -5.91 -40.72 13.54
CA ALA A 53 -5.88 -42.05 14.15
C ALA A 53 -6.64 -43.07 13.29
N GLY A 54 -6.13 -44.30 13.20
CA GLY A 54 -6.64 -45.32 12.28
C GLY A 54 -6.49 -46.74 12.79
N LYS A 55 -7.26 -47.65 12.19
CA LYS A 55 -7.13 -49.10 12.35
C LYS A 55 -6.83 -49.70 10.99
N HIS A 56 -5.81 -50.55 10.91
CA HIS A 56 -5.28 -51.07 9.65
C HIS A 56 -5.38 -52.60 9.61
N GLN A 57 -5.50 -53.15 8.41
CA GLN A 57 -5.63 -54.61 8.24
C GLN A 57 -4.27 -55.31 8.43
N PRO A 58 -4.25 -56.55 8.94
CA PRO A 58 -3.01 -57.31 9.02
C PRO A 58 -2.34 -57.46 7.64
N GLY A 59 -1.06 -57.12 7.55
CA GLY A 59 -0.27 -57.20 6.30
C GLY A 59 -0.40 -55.98 5.39
N GLU A 60 -1.15 -54.95 5.80
CA GLU A 60 -1.19 -53.66 5.11
C GLU A 60 0.20 -52.97 5.16
N THR A 61 0.54 -52.25 4.10
CA THR A 61 1.81 -51.54 3.99
C THR A 61 1.58 -50.05 3.76
N ARG A 62 2.51 -49.23 4.26
CA ARG A 62 2.53 -47.77 4.09
C ARG A 62 3.66 -47.37 3.15
N ALA A 63 3.33 -46.58 2.14
CA ALA A 63 4.31 -45.91 1.29
C ALA A 63 5.12 -44.86 2.07
N ILE A 64 6.42 -44.84 1.84
CA ILE A 64 7.35 -43.85 2.40
C ILE A 64 7.88 -42.96 1.29
N TRP A 65 7.80 -41.66 1.53
CA TRP A 65 8.22 -40.61 0.62
C TRP A 65 9.24 -39.74 1.35
N ASN A 66 10.38 -39.49 0.72
CA ASN A 66 11.36 -38.58 1.25
C ASN A 66 10.73 -37.20 1.43
N TRP A 67 10.79 -36.66 2.65
CA TRP A 67 10.10 -35.42 3.00
C TRP A 67 10.52 -34.23 2.11
N ASP A 68 11.83 -34.01 1.94
CA ASP A 68 12.33 -32.84 1.20
C ASP A 68 12.13 -32.95 -0.32
N THR A 69 12.35 -34.13 -0.89
CA THR A 69 12.37 -34.31 -2.36
C THR A 69 11.07 -34.85 -2.93
N GLY A 70 10.15 -35.33 -2.10
CA GLY A 70 8.93 -36.03 -2.54
C GLY A 70 9.21 -37.33 -3.29
N LYS A 71 10.42 -37.89 -3.20
CA LYS A 71 10.81 -39.13 -3.87
C LYS A 71 10.25 -40.35 -3.14
N TYR A 72 9.61 -41.27 -3.86
CA TYR A 72 9.22 -42.56 -3.29
C TYR A 72 10.46 -43.38 -2.89
N LEU A 73 10.52 -43.81 -1.63
CA LEU A 73 11.64 -44.58 -1.07
C LEU A 73 11.31 -46.08 -0.91
N GLY A 74 10.04 -46.44 -0.80
CA GLY A 74 9.60 -47.81 -0.62
C GLY A 74 8.35 -47.90 0.24
N ALA A 75 8.07 -49.10 0.76
CA ALA A 75 6.95 -49.32 1.67
C ALA A 75 7.40 -50.06 2.93
N ILE A 76 6.77 -49.75 4.05
CA ILE A 76 6.98 -50.41 5.35
C ILE A 76 5.69 -51.09 5.80
N ASP A 77 5.79 -52.00 6.78
CA ASP A 77 4.62 -52.63 7.38
C ASP A 77 3.83 -51.57 8.15
N GLU A 78 2.50 -51.54 7.96
CA GLU A 78 1.63 -50.64 8.69
C GLU A 78 1.32 -51.16 10.11
N ALA A 79 1.23 -50.25 11.08
CA ALA A 79 0.85 -50.59 12.44
C ALA A 79 -0.65 -50.93 12.51
N PRO A 80 -1.08 -51.94 13.29
CA PRO A 80 -2.50 -52.27 13.43
C PRO A 80 -3.37 -51.10 13.91
N TYR A 81 -2.77 -50.18 14.67
CA TYR A 81 -3.38 -48.96 15.18
C TYR A 81 -2.41 -47.80 15.01
N THR A 82 -2.90 -46.66 14.52
CA THR A 82 -2.16 -45.39 14.48
C THR A 82 -2.84 -44.34 15.35
N TYR A 83 -2.04 -43.48 15.99
CA TYR A 83 -2.50 -42.36 16.81
C TYR A 83 -2.69 -41.08 16.00
N ASN A 84 -3.51 -40.17 16.52
CA ASN A 84 -3.73 -38.85 15.92
C ASN A 84 -2.49 -37.96 16.12
N VAL A 85 -2.04 -37.31 15.06
CA VAL A 85 -0.88 -36.40 15.05
C VAL A 85 -1.24 -35.08 14.40
N ILE A 86 -0.92 -33.97 15.06
CA ILE A 86 -1.07 -32.59 14.58
C ILE A 86 0.31 -31.94 14.58
N GLY A 87 0.82 -31.61 13.40
CA GLY A 87 2.20 -31.19 13.19
C GLY A 87 3.18 -32.24 13.73
N ASN A 88 3.95 -31.86 14.73
CA ASN A 88 4.99 -32.68 15.36
C ASN A 88 4.59 -33.14 16.78
N LEU A 89 3.29 -33.18 17.07
CA LEU A 89 2.73 -33.56 18.37
C LEU A 89 1.60 -34.58 18.18
N ASN A 90 1.57 -35.62 19.00
CA ASN A 90 0.47 -36.59 19.00
C ASN A 90 -0.53 -36.40 20.15
N GLU A 91 -1.65 -37.11 20.08
CA GLU A 91 -2.71 -37.10 21.10
C GLU A 91 -2.28 -37.63 22.49
N HIS A 92 -1.09 -38.19 22.60
CA HIS A 92 -0.53 -38.72 23.83
C HIS A 92 0.39 -37.74 24.56
N GLY A 93 0.63 -36.55 24.00
CA GLY A 93 1.55 -35.58 24.56
C GLY A 93 3.01 -35.92 24.29
N LEU A 94 3.29 -36.72 23.26
CA LEU A 94 4.62 -36.97 22.72
C LEU A 94 4.85 -36.03 21.53
N ALA A 95 5.97 -35.31 21.54
CA ALA A 95 6.38 -34.43 20.46
C ALA A 95 7.85 -34.66 20.08
N ILE A 96 8.16 -34.44 18.80
CA ILE A 96 9.51 -34.65 18.25
C ILE A 96 9.90 -33.48 17.33
N GLY A 97 11.06 -32.88 17.56
CA GLY A 97 11.68 -31.91 16.65
C GLY A 97 13.09 -32.35 16.24
N GLU A 98 13.65 -31.76 15.19
CA GLU A 98 14.97 -32.13 14.66
C GLU A 98 15.88 -30.93 14.39
N THR A 99 17.19 -31.19 14.27
CA THR A 99 18.14 -30.40 13.47
C THR A 99 19.14 -31.29 12.72
N THR A 100 19.26 -31.13 11.40
CA THR A 100 20.26 -31.83 10.57
C THR A 100 21.69 -31.36 10.81
N PHE A 101 22.54 -32.18 11.40
CA PHE A 101 23.98 -31.89 11.53
C PHE A 101 24.80 -32.37 10.32
N GLY A 102 24.24 -33.22 9.47
CA GLY A 102 24.94 -33.76 8.30
C GLY A 102 25.91 -34.88 8.68
N GLY A 103 26.99 -34.51 9.38
CA GLY A 103 28.02 -35.42 9.84
C GLY A 103 28.97 -35.88 8.74
N ASN A 104 29.61 -37.04 8.93
CA ASN A 104 30.55 -37.59 7.98
C ASN A 104 29.86 -37.95 6.65
N GLU A 105 30.22 -37.26 5.57
CA GLU A 105 29.60 -37.41 4.24
C GLU A 105 29.64 -38.85 3.69
N THR A 106 30.55 -39.71 4.17
CA THR A 106 30.62 -41.13 3.74
C THR A 106 29.53 -42.02 4.36
N LEU A 107 28.82 -41.50 5.37
CA LEU A 107 27.78 -42.19 6.14
C LEU A 107 26.35 -41.80 5.71
N GLY A 108 26.20 -40.77 4.88
CA GLY A 108 24.93 -40.39 4.25
C GLY A 108 24.61 -41.21 2.99
N GLY A 109 23.36 -41.15 2.53
CA GLY A 109 22.93 -41.67 1.22
C GLY A 109 23.06 -43.19 1.03
N GLY A 110 22.99 -43.97 2.12
CA GLY A 110 23.02 -45.44 2.09
C GLY A 110 21.74 -46.10 1.55
N GLU A 111 21.72 -47.44 1.48
CA GLU A 111 20.51 -48.19 1.13
C GLU A 111 19.52 -48.19 2.31
N GLY A 112 18.43 -47.43 2.19
CA GLY A 112 17.40 -47.31 3.22
C GLY A 112 16.07 -46.80 2.68
N ILE A 113 14.98 -47.11 3.40
CA ILE A 113 13.63 -46.66 3.10
C ILE A 113 13.24 -45.46 3.98
N MET A 114 13.71 -45.40 5.22
CA MET A 114 13.32 -44.34 6.17
C MET A 114 14.15 -43.08 5.95
N ASP A 115 13.50 -41.96 5.65
CA ASP A 115 14.07 -40.62 5.84
C ASP A 115 13.70 -40.04 7.21
N TYR A 116 14.42 -39.01 7.65
CA TYR A 116 14.23 -38.40 8.97
C TYR A 116 12.82 -37.86 9.21
N GLY A 117 12.19 -37.20 8.22
CA GLY A 117 10.81 -36.70 8.34
C GLY A 117 9.82 -37.84 8.53
N SER A 118 9.88 -38.86 7.68
CA SER A 118 9.05 -40.06 7.85
C SER A 118 9.31 -40.76 9.18
N LEU A 119 10.55 -40.78 9.67
CA LEU A 119 10.91 -41.37 10.97
C LEU A 119 10.17 -40.67 12.12
N ILE A 120 10.07 -39.34 12.09
CA ILE A 120 9.31 -38.53 13.06
C ILE A 120 7.82 -38.90 13.02
N TRP A 121 7.15 -38.72 11.88
CA TRP A 121 5.68 -38.84 11.82
C TRP A 121 5.18 -40.28 11.93
N VAL A 122 5.91 -41.26 11.42
CA VAL A 122 5.57 -42.68 11.61
C VAL A 122 5.68 -43.05 13.10
N THR A 123 6.71 -42.56 13.80
CA THR A 123 6.89 -42.83 15.23
C THR A 123 5.82 -42.13 16.09
N LEU A 124 5.48 -40.88 15.80
CA LEU A 124 4.41 -40.17 16.48
C LEU A 124 3.05 -40.88 16.35
N GLN A 125 2.82 -41.56 15.23
CA GLN A 125 1.62 -42.39 15.00
C GLN A 125 1.67 -43.74 15.74
N ARG A 126 2.82 -44.18 16.26
CA ARG A 126 3.01 -45.53 16.84
C ARG A 126 3.34 -45.55 18.33
N CYS A 127 3.79 -44.43 18.90
CA CYS A 127 4.31 -44.34 20.26
C CYS A 127 3.55 -43.36 21.16
N LYS A 128 3.62 -43.57 22.48
CA LYS A 128 2.97 -42.72 23.50
C LYS A 128 3.95 -41.96 24.37
N THR A 129 5.19 -42.43 24.49
CA THR A 129 6.22 -41.90 25.39
C THR A 129 7.53 -41.66 24.66
N ALA A 130 8.41 -40.83 25.22
CA ALA A 130 9.71 -40.51 24.63
C ALA A 130 10.59 -41.75 24.48
N ARG A 131 10.60 -42.65 25.49
CA ARG A 131 11.38 -43.90 25.43
C ARG A 131 10.85 -44.88 24.39
N GLU A 132 9.52 -45.02 24.28
CA GLU A 132 8.93 -45.83 23.19
C GLU A 132 9.35 -45.30 21.82
N ALA A 133 9.41 -43.97 21.66
CA ALA A 133 9.82 -43.34 20.41
C ALA A 133 11.29 -43.62 20.05
N ILE A 134 12.21 -43.57 21.02
CA ILE A 134 13.63 -43.90 20.79
C ILE A 134 13.79 -45.36 20.33
N LEU A 135 13.07 -46.30 20.96
CA LEU A 135 13.12 -47.71 20.56
C LEU A 135 12.47 -47.95 19.19
N MET A 136 11.40 -47.22 18.88
CA MET A 136 10.75 -47.28 17.56
C MET A 136 11.65 -46.72 16.46
N PHE A 137 12.42 -45.67 16.73
CA PHE A 137 13.45 -45.19 15.81
C PHE A 137 14.43 -46.32 15.49
N ASP A 138 14.99 -46.98 16.51
CA ASP A 138 15.91 -48.10 16.35
C ASP A 138 15.30 -49.28 15.56
N GLU A 139 14.06 -49.65 15.86
CA GLU A 139 13.34 -50.71 15.14
C GLU A 139 13.18 -50.37 13.65
N LEU A 140 12.72 -49.15 13.34
CA LEU A 140 12.46 -48.71 11.97
C LEU A 140 13.75 -48.63 11.16
N VAL A 141 14.81 -48.01 11.70
CA VAL A 141 16.08 -47.88 10.97
C VAL A 141 16.80 -49.22 10.84
N SER A 142 16.72 -50.10 11.84
CA SER A 142 17.30 -51.45 11.75
C SER A 142 16.59 -52.31 10.71
N LYS A 143 15.26 -52.28 10.69
CA LYS A 143 14.45 -53.11 9.79
C LYS A 143 14.44 -52.59 8.35
N TYR A 144 14.29 -51.28 8.17
CA TYR A 144 14.04 -50.66 6.87
C TYR A 144 15.20 -49.83 6.33
N GLY A 145 16.25 -49.61 7.12
CA GLY A 145 17.40 -48.78 6.76
C GLY A 145 17.07 -47.28 6.83
N TYR A 146 18.10 -46.46 6.83
CA TYR A 146 18.02 -45.01 6.95
C TYR A 146 18.79 -44.34 5.81
N VAL A 147 18.17 -43.36 5.15
CA VAL A 147 18.71 -42.76 3.90
C VAL A 147 19.17 -41.30 4.06
N SER A 148 18.75 -40.63 5.14
CA SER A 148 19.08 -39.23 5.39
C SER A 148 20.48 -39.05 5.98
N ASP A 149 20.91 -37.79 6.07
CA ASP A 149 22.17 -37.43 6.73
C ASP A 149 22.03 -37.49 8.26
N GLY A 150 23.06 -37.08 9.01
CA GLY A 150 23.03 -37.08 10.47
C GLY A 150 22.06 -36.05 11.07
N GLU A 151 21.28 -36.49 12.06
CA GLU A 151 20.19 -35.74 12.69
C GLU A 151 20.28 -35.72 14.21
N SER A 152 20.05 -34.55 14.80
CA SER A 152 19.78 -34.39 16.23
C SER A 152 18.27 -34.26 16.45
N PHE A 153 17.68 -35.09 17.30
CA PHE A 153 16.26 -35.07 17.64
C PHE A 153 16.04 -34.67 19.10
N THR A 154 15.09 -33.76 19.32
CA THR A 154 14.46 -33.60 20.62
C THR A 154 13.24 -34.49 20.68
N ILE A 155 13.24 -35.47 21.58
CA ILE A 155 12.15 -36.42 21.79
C ILE A 155 11.62 -36.21 23.20
N ALA A 156 10.38 -35.75 23.32
CA ALA A 156 9.84 -35.33 24.61
C ALA A 156 8.39 -35.80 24.83
N ASP A 157 8.08 -36.18 26.06
CA ASP A 157 6.72 -36.33 26.54
C ASP A 157 6.46 -35.42 27.75
N THR A 158 5.33 -35.58 28.43
CA THR A 158 4.97 -34.73 29.58
C THR A 158 5.89 -34.86 30.79
N SER A 159 6.81 -35.82 30.80
CA SER A 159 7.63 -36.18 31.96
C SER A 159 9.15 -36.08 31.72
N GLU A 160 9.60 -36.35 30.50
CA GLU A 160 11.02 -36.37 30.17
C GLU A 160 11.29 -35.83 28.76
N VAL A 161 12.53 -35.36 28.55
CA VAL A 161 13.04 -34.89 27.27
C VAL A 161 14.43 -35.46 27.02
N TRP A 162 14.63 -35.93 25.81
CA TRP A 162 15.84 -36.58 25.34
C TRP A 162 16.39 -35.85 24.13
N VAL A 163 17.71 -35.70 24.07
CA VAL A 163 18.42 -35.36 22.84
C VAL A 163 19.02 -36.64 22.29
N MET A 164 18.66 -36.99 21.06
CA MET A 164 19.13 -38.17 20.34
C MET A 164 19.89 -37.74 19.09
N GLU A 165 21.12 -38.23 18.91
CA GLU A 165 21.90 -38.03 17.70
C GLU A 165 22.00 -39.34 16.93
N LEU A 166 21.60 -39.32 15.67
CA LEU A 166 21.49 -40.49 14.81
C LEU A 166 22.16 -40.19 13.47
N ILE A 167 22.94 -41.13 12.96
CA ILE A 167 23.56 -41.04 11.63
C ILE A 167 23.45 -42.38 10.90
N GLY A 168 23.23 -42.33 9.59
CA GLY A 168 23.23 -43.50 8.74
C GLY A 168 24.55 -44.27 8.77
N LYS A 169 24.53 -45.50 8.27
CA LYS A 169 25.73 -46.33 8.11
C LYS A 169 26.28 -46.30 6.68
N GLY A 170 25.80 -45.35 5.87
CA GLY A 170 26.21 -45.12 4.49
C GLY A 170 26.16 -46.38 3.64
N ARG A 171 27.17 -46.53 2.78
CA ARG A 171 27.36 -47.72 1.93
C ARG A 171 27.90 -48.95 2.67
N PHE A 172 28.23 -48.84 3.96
CA PHE A 172 28.96 -49.89 4.68
C PHE A 172 28.04 -51.02 5.14
N GLU A 173 26.86 -50.67 5.65
CA GLU A 173 25.80 -51.60 5.99
C GLU A 173 24.46 -50.88 6.13
N LYS A 174 23.37 -51.64 6.14
CA LYS A 174 22.02 -51.12 6.34
C LYS A 174 21.81 -50.72 7.82
N GLY A 175 21.19 -49.57 8.04
CA GLY A 175 20.78 -49.09 9.36
C GLY A 175 21.39 -47.74 9.73
N ALA A 176 21.32 -47.40 11.02
CA ALA A 176 21.88 -46.20 11.60
C ALA A 176 22.57 -46.52 12.93
N VAL A 177 23.51 -45.69 13.36
CA VAL A 177 24.05 -45.68 14.73
C VAL A 177 23.57 -44.43 15.44
N TRP A 178 23.33 -44.53 16.75
CA TRP A 178 22.74 -43.44 17.49
C TRP A 178 23.07 -43.47 18.99
N VAL A 179 22.96 -42.31 19.63
CA VAL A 179 23.04 -42.13 21.09
C VAL A 179 21.95 -41.15 21.52
N ALA A 180 21.29 -41.40 22.66
CA ALA A 180 20.29 -40.53 23.24
C ALA A 180 20.57 -40.29 24.73
N ILE A 181 20.56 -39.03 25.14
CA ILE A 181 20.78 -38.59 26.52
C ILE A 181 19.55 -37.85 27.04
N ARG A 182 19.10 -38.23 28.24
CA ARG A 182 18.05 -37.52 28.97
C ARG A 182 18.59 -36.21 29.50
N ILE A 183 17.88 -35.11 29.23
CA ILE A 183 18.27 -33.82 29.81
C ILE A 183 17.83 -33.77 31.28
N PRO A 184 18.74 -33.46 32.23
CA PRO A 184 18.40 -33.43 33.64
C PRO A 184 17.32 -32.41 33.98
N ASP A 185 16.49 -32.72 34.98
CA ASP A 185 15.48 -31.78 35.46
C ASP A 185 16.12 -30.51 36.04
N GLY A 186 15.55 -29.34 35.75
CA GLY A 186 16.15 -28.05 36.13
C GLY A 186 17.14 -27.49 35.12
N HIS A 187 17.41 -28.20 34.02
CA HIS A 187 18.33 -27.76 32.97
C HIS A 187 17.62 -27.18 31.75
N VAL A 188 18.39 -26.41 30.98
CA VAL A 188 18.12 -26.04 29.59
C VAL A 188 19.15 -26.67 28.67
N SER A 189 18.76 -26.92 27.43
CA SER A 189 19.61 -27.48 26.38
C SER A 189 19.20 -26.93 25.02
N GLY A 190 19.85 -27.37 23.97
CA GLY A 190 19.49 -27.03 22.60
C GLY A 190 20.42 -27.71 21.63
N HIS A 191 19.98 -27.84 20.39
CA HIS A 191 20.78 -28.34 19.30
C HIS A 191 20.48 -27.56 18.02
N ALA A 192 21.46 -27.56 17.14
CA ALA A 192 21.51 -26.86 15.87
C ALA A 192 22.20 -27.80 14.87
N ASN A 193 22.67 -27.30 13.74
CA ASN A 193 23.26 -28.11 12.68
C ASN A 193 24.71 -28.53 12.99
N GLN A 194 24.93 -29.14 14.15
CA GLN A 194 26.20 -29.70 14.65
C GLN A 194 25.86 -30.66 15.80
N ALA A 195 26.34 -31.91 15.73
CA ALA A 195 26.19 -32.88 16.80
C ALA A 195 26.94 -32.41 18.06
N ARG A 196 26.32 -32.52 19.23
CA ARG A 196 26.78 -32.02 20.54
C ARG A 196 26.99 -33.13 21.58
N ILE A 197 26.49 -34.35 21.39
CA ILE A 197 26.74 -35.46 22.33
C ILE A 197 28.19 -35.91 22.17
N GLN A 198 29.04 -35.55 23.14
CA GLN A 198 30.45 -35.93 23.16
C GLN A 198 30.60 -37.31 23.81
N LYS A 199 31.37 -37.40 24.90
CA LYS A 199 31.46 -38.60 25.73
C LYS A 199 30.13 -38.86 26.44
N PHE A 200 29.71 -40.12 26.47
CA PHE A 200 28.45 -40.52 27.08
C PHE A 200 28.60 -41.74 28.00
N PRO A 201 27.71 -41.91 29.01
CA PRO A 201 27.76 -43.06 29.89
C PRO A 201 27.42 -44.38 29.18
N LEU A 202 28.30 -45.38 29.28
CA LEU A 202 28.07 -46.72 28.69
C LEU A 202 27.24 -47.67 29.59
N ARG A 203 26.93 -47.27 30.82
CA ARG A 203 26.26 -48.14 31.82
C ARG A 203 25.24 -47.38 32.65
N ASP A 204 24.46 -46.53 32.00
CA ASP A 204 23.40 -45.75 32.63
C ASP A 204 22.14 -45.72 31.74
N ALA A 205 21.46 -46.86 31.62
CA ALA A 205 20.26 -46.98 30.79
C ALA A 205 19.10 -46.06 31.22
N GLU A 206 19.16 -45.49 32.44
CA GLU A 206 18.16 -44.53 32.91
C GLU A 206 18.34 -43.17 32.23
N ASN A 207 19.58 -42.72 32.01
CA ASN A 207 19.89 -41.39 31.47
C ASN A 207 20.55 -41.41 30.08
N CYS A 208 21.02 -42.55 29.61
CA CYS A 208 21.72 -42.71 28.34
C CYS A 208 21.43 -44.07 27.70
N VAL A 209 20.89 -44.05 26.48
CA VAL A 209 20.67 -45.25 25.65
C VAL A 209 21.30 -45.03 24.28
N TYR A 210 21.82 -46.08 23.67
CA TYR A 210 22.56 -45.98 22.41
C TYR A 210 22.49 -47.30 21.63
N SER A 211 22.74 -47.25 20.32
CA SER A 211 22.75 -48.46 19.49
C SER A 211 23.88 -49.41 19.94
N SER A 212 23.61 -50.72 19.99
CA SER A 212 24.56 -51.70 20.54
C SER A 212 25.91 -51.75 19.82
N ASP A 213 25.97 -51.19 18.61
CA ASP A 213 27.11 -51.18 17.72
C ASP A 213 27.70 -49.77 17.49
N VAL A 214 27.29 -48.75 18.25
CA VAL A 214 27.77 -47.37 18.05
C VAL A 214 29.30 -47.25 18.09
N ILE A 215 30.01 -48.01 18.93
CA ILE A 215 31.50 -47.97 18.97
C ILE A 215 32.09 -48.95 17.96
N SER A 216 31.55 -50.18 17.90
CA SER A 216 32.10 -51.23 17.03
C SER A 216 31.96 -50.90 15.55
N PHE A 217 30.90 -50.19 15.16
CA PHE A 217 30.74 -49.65 13.82
C PHE A 217 31.79 -48.58 13.51
N ALA A 218 32.04 -47.61 14.41
CA ALA A 218 33.10 -46.61 14.23
C ALA A 218 34.47 -47.25 14.01
N VAL A 219 34.81 -48.29 14.76
CA VAL A 219 36.03 -49.09 14.56
C VAL A 219 36.04 -49.73 13.18
N LYS A 220 34.95 -50.39 12.79
CA LYS A 220 34.81 -51.10 11.51
C LYS A 220 35.06 -50.18 10.31
N VAL A 221 34.57 -48.94 10.36
CA VAL A 221 34.71 -47.96 9.26
C VAL A 221 35.95 -47.07 9.39
N GLY A 222 36.80 -47.31 10.39
CA GLY A 222 38.07 -46.60 10.57
C GLY A 222 37.95 -45.19 11.15
N LEU A 223 36.83 -44.86 11.80
CA LEU A 223 36.61 -43.58 12.50
C LEU A 223 37.03 -43.61 13.96
N TRP A 224 37.25 -44.80 14.53
CA TRP A 224 37.74 -44.99 15.89
C TRP A 224 38.84 -46.04 15.94
N ASP A 225 39.87 -45.77 16.75
CA ASP A 225 40.95 -46.72 17.01
C ASP A 225 40.54 -47.69 18.13
N SER A 226 40.51 -48.98 17.81
CA SER A 226 40.15 -50.05 18.76
C SER A 226 41.13 -50.21 19.93
N GLN A 227 42.30 -49.59 19.87
CA GLN A 227 43.25 -49.56 21.00
C GLN A 227 42.87 -48.53 22.08
N ARG A 228 41.99 -47.57 21.77
CA ARG A 228 41.57 -46.54 22.72
C ARG A 228 40.46 -47.07 23.65
N PRO A 229 40.43 -46.63 24.93
CA PRO A 229 39.37 -47.01 25.85
C PRO A 229 37.98 -46.60 25.32
N GLU A 230 36.99 -47.49 25.45
CA GLU A 230 35.61 -47.20 25.03
C GLU A 230 35.01 -46.02 25.81
N GLU A 231 35.41 -45.82 27.06
CA GLU A 231 34.97 -44.70 27.91
C GLU A 231 35.46 -43.33 27.41
N GLU A 232 36.43 -43.30 26.48
CA GLU A 232 36.86 -42.08 25.82
C GLU A 232 36.09 -41.78 24.53
N PHE A 233 35.25 -42.70 24.06
CA PHE A 233 34.49 -42.54 22.84
C PHE A 233 33.57 -41.33 22.91
N SER A 234 33.61 -40.50 21.88
CA SER A 234 32.80 -39.28 21.74
C SER A 234 32.01 -39.38 20.45
N PHE A 235 30.67 -39.35 20.52
CA PHE A 235 29.82 -39.54 19.34
C PHE A 235 30.04 -38.40 18.34
N ALA A 236 29.91 -37.15 18.80
CA ALA A 236 30.11 -35.98 17.96
C ALA A 236 31.52 -35.93 17.35
N ASP A 237 32.59 -36.16 18.13
CA ASP A 237 33.96 -36.07 17.57
C ASP A 237 34.29 -37.21 16.60
N CYS A 238 33.54 -38.31 16.62
CA CYS A 238 33.72 -39.45 15.72
C CYS A 238 32.88 -39.33 14.44
N TYR A 239 31.61 -38.93 14.58
CA TYR A 239 30.62 -38.94 13.50
C TYR A 239 30.35 -37.57 12.87
N ASP A 240 30.60 -36.48 13.61
CA ASP A 240 30.45 -35.10 13.13
C ASP A 240 31.49 -34.17 13.78
N PRO A 241 32.78 -34.33 13.43
CA PRO A 241 33.86 -33.57 14.05
C PRO A 241 33.66 -32.06 13.93
N ILE A 242 33.86 -31.34 15.04
CA ILE A 242 33.60 -29.90 15.09
C ILE A 242 34.41 -29.12 14.05
N SER A 243 33.72 -28.29 13.27
CA SER A 243 34.31 -27.40 12.28
C SER A 243 34.14 -25.93 12.68
N PHE A 244 34.85 -25.01 12.00
CA PHE A 244 34.63 -23.57 12.19
C PHE A 244 33.16 -23.19 11.97
N THR A 245 32.54 -23.70 10.90
CA THR A 245 31.12 -23.45 10.61
C THR A 245 30.18 -24.13 11.60
N GLY A 246 30.54 -25.30 12.11
CA GLY A 246 29.79 -25.97 13.19
C GLY A 246 29.78 -25.14 14.48
N ALA A 247 30.93 -24.57 14.87
CA ALA A 247 31.00 -23.67 16.01
C ALA A 247 30.27 -22.33 15.75
N ARG A 248 30.57 -21.71 14.60
CA ARG A 248 30.16 -20.33 14.28
C ARG A 248 28.71 -20.18 13.80
N LEU A 249 28.18 -21.14 13.04
CA LEU A 249 26.85 -21.08 12.43
C LEU A 249 25.82 -22.00 13.10
N SER A 250 26.27 -22.94 13.93
CA SER A 250 25.40 -23.87 14.64
C SER A 250 25.46 -23.67 16.15
N ASP A 251 26.56 -24.04 16.80
CA ASP A 251 26.66 -23.95 18.26
C ASP A 251 26.55 -22.51 18.78
N ALA A 252 26.90 -21.50 17.99
CA ALA A 252 26.64 -20.09 18.33
C ALA A 252 25.15 -19.81 18.63
N ARG A 253 24.20 -20.35 17.85
CA ARG A 253 22.76 -20.15 18.08
C ARG A 253 22.32 -20.72 19.43
N VAL A 254 22.81 -21.92 19.74
CA VAL A 254 22.58 -22.57 21.03
C VAL A 254 23.24 -21.77 22.16
N TRP A 255 24.46 -21.29 21.95
CA TRP A 255 25.19 -20.46 22.91
C TRP A 255 24.43 -19.19 23.26
N SER A 256 23.79 -18.53 22.29
CA SER A 256 22.99 -17.32 22.55
C SER A 256 21.88 -17.60 23.57
N PHE A 257 21.13 -18.69 23.36
CA PHE A 257 20.10 -19.13 24.30
C PHE A 257 20.70 -19.53 25.66
N LEU A 258 21.69 -20.43 25.67
CA LEU A 258 22.31 -20.91 26.90
C LEU A 258 22.92 -19.77 27.72
N SER A 259 23.56 -18.79 27.09
CA SER A 259 24.14 -17.62 27.77
C SER A 259 23.09 -16.77 28.47
N SER A 260 21.92 -16.61 27.87
CA SER A 260 20.81 -15.87 28.48
C SER A 260 20.11 -16.64 29.61
N ALA A 261 20.11 -17.97 29.53
CA ALA A 261 19.39 -18.85 30.46
C ALA A 261 20.27 -19.42 31.58
N ALA A 262 21.60 -19.30 31.50
CA ALA A 262 22.54 -19.90 32.43
C ALA A 262 22.36 -19.41 33.88
N ALA A 263 22.48 -20.34 34.84
CA ALA A 263 22.67 -19.98 36.25
C ALA A 263 24.04 -19.34 36.54
N ASP A 264 25.05 -19.67 35.73
CA ASP A 264 26.37 -19.05 35.79
C ASP A 264 26.42 -17.78 34.92
N PRO A 265 26.56 -16.57 35.52
CA PRO A 265 26.64 -15.32 34.75
C PRO A 265 27.91 -15.23 33.87
N GLY A 266 28.93 -16.07 34.13
CA GLY A 266 30.16 -16.16 33.33
C GLY A 266 30.07 -17.09 32.12
N PHE A 267 28.96 -17.83 31.94
CA PHE A 267 28.83 -18.84 30.89
C PHE A 267 29.10 -18.28 29.48
N GLY A 268 28.45 -17.16 29.14
CA GLY A 268 28.58 -16.56 27.82
C GLY A 268 30.02 -16.20 27.47
N LYS A 269 30.74 -15.58 28.42
CA LYS A 269 32.14 -15.18 28.22
C LYS A 269 33.09 -16.38 28.13
N THR A 270 32.83 -17.42 28.90
CA THR A 270 33.64 -18.66 28.93
C THR A 270 33.73 -19.32 27.55
N TYR A 271 32.64 -19.31 26.79
CA TYR A 271 32.56 -19.98 25.48
C TYR A 271 32.61 -19.02 24.28
N GLU A 272 32.87 -17.74 24.51
CA GLU A 272 32.90 -16.72 23.44
C GLU A 272 33.97 -17.05 22.38
N GLU A 273 35.20 -17.37 22.78
CA GLU A 273 36.29 -17.78 21.87
C GLU A 273 35.93 -18.99 21.00
N TYR A 274 35.15 -19.92 21.55
CA TYR A 274 34.69 -21.12 20.83
C TYR A 274 33.67 -20.75 19.74
N VAL A 275 32.63 -20.01 20.09
CA VAL A 275 31.60 -19.60 19.12
C VAL A 275 32.08 -18.51 18.14
N LEU A 276 33.16 -17.80 18.49
CA LEU A 276 33.95 -16.97 17.58
C LEU A 276 34.78 -17.76 16.57
N GLY A 277 34.90 -19.07 16.76
CA GLY A 277 35.72 -19.93 15.91
C GLY A 277 37.23 -19.67 16.09
N HIS A 278 37.64 -18.99 17.17
CA HIS A 278 39.04 -18.75 17.50
C HIS A 278 39.70 -19.95 18.17
N ASN A 279 38.93 -20.71 18.96
CA ASN A 279 39.37 -21.95 19.60
C ASN A 279 38.40 -23.10 19.31
N VAL A 280 38.58 -23.78 18.18
CA VAL A 280 37.71 -24.88 17.73
C VAL A 280 38.36 -26.22 18.02
N THR A 281 38.30 -26.65 19.28
CA THR A 281 38.78 -27.95 19.74
C THR A 281 37.69 -28.69 20.51
N ALA A 282 37.78 -30.02 20.59
CA ALA A 282 36.81 -30.84 21.35
C ALA A 282 36.68 -30.39 22.82
N SER A 283 37.78 -29.96 23.45
CA SER A 283 37.77 -29.49 24.85
C SER A 283 37.24 -28.08 25.05
N ALA A 284 37.10 -27.28 24.00
CA ALA A 284 36.55 -25.91 24.06
C ALA A 284 35.02 -25.87 23.91
N ARG A 285 34.38 -27.00 23.59
CA ARG A 285 32.94 -27.08 23.28
C ARG A 285 32.07 -26.88 24.52
N MET A 286 30.87 -26.36 24.31
CA MET A 286 29.86 -26.19 25.36
C MET A 286 29.30 -27.54 25.86
N PRO A 287 28.88 -27.64 27.13
CA PRO A 287 28.18 -28.82 27.64
C PRO A 287 26.81 -28.99 26.95
N LEU A 288 26.32 -30.23 26.86
CA LEU A 288 25.03 -30.55 26.23
C LEU A 288 23.87 -29.77 26.88
N SER A 289 23.86 -29.67 28.20
CA SER A 289 22.86 -28.93 28.98
C SER A 289 23.50 -28.18 30.15
N ILE A 290 22.80 -27.17 30.67
CA ILE A 290 23.21 -26.39 31.84
C ILE A 290 22.03 -26.12 32.77
N PRO A 291 22.25 -25.93 34.08
CA PRO A 291 21.20 -25.49 34.99
C PRO A 291 20.69 -24.09 34.62
N ALA A 292 19.36 -23.92 34.66
CA ALA A 292 18.72 -22.65 34.37
C ALA A 292 18.84 -21.67 35.55
N GLY A 293 19.20 -20.41 35.26
CA GLY A 293 19.31 -19.34 36.27
C GLY A 293 17.96 -18.76 36.70
N SER A 294 16.94 -18.90 35.86
CA SER A 294 15.57 -18.50 36.16
C SER A 294 14.57 -19.43 35.46
N LYS A 295 13.30 -19.35 35.86
CA LYS A 295 12.23 -20.14 35.25
C LYS A 295 11.85 -19.57 33.89
N ILE A 296 11.73 -20.43 32.88
CA ILE A 296 11.44 -20.03 31.49
C ILE A 296 10.01 -20.46 31.11
N SER A 297 9.22 -19.52 30.59
CA SER A 297 7.88 -19.82 30.06
C SER A 297 7.91 -20.19 28.58
N ALA A 298 6.80 -20.71 28.06
CA ALA A 298 6.67 -20.96 26.62
C ALA A 298 6.82 -19.67 25.79
N LEU A 299 6.35 -18.53 26.32
CA LEU A 299 6.49 -17.22 25.67
C LEU A 299 7.95 -16.77 25.63
N ASP A 300 8.71 -17.00 26.70
CA ASP A 300 10.14 -16.69 26.74
C ASP A 300 10.88 -17.52 25.68
N LEU A 301 10.55 -18.81 25.55
CA LEU A 301 11.15 -19.66 24.53
C LEU A 301 10.79 -19.21 23.10
N MET A 302 9.53 -18.79 22.85
CA MET A 302 9.15 -18.15 21.58
C MET A 302 9.98 -16.89 21.31
N SER A 303 10.26 -16.07 22.33
CA SER A 303 11.14 -14.91 22.19
C SER A 303 12.57 -15.31 21.86
N HIS A 304 13.10 -16.39 22.45
CA HIS A 304 14.42 -16.91 22.08
C HIS A 304 14.49 -17.44 20.64
N MET A 305 13.38 -17.94 20.09
CA MET A 305 13.31 -18.30 18.67
C MET A 305 13.42 -17.09 17.73
N ARG A 306 13.15 -15.87 18.23
CA ARG A 306 13.26 -14.62 17.47
C ARG A 306 14.62 -13.96 17.57
N ASN A 307 15.60 -14.64 18.18
CA ASN A 307 16.88 -14.05 18.51
C ASN A 307 17.80 -13.98 17.29
N HIS A 308 18.46 -12.83 17.16
CA HIS A 308 19.51 -12.52 16.18
C HIS A 308 20.80 -12.11 16.91
N TYR A 309 21.09 -12.77 18.04
CA TYR A 309 22.23 -12.49 18.90
C TYR A 309 22.22 -11.12 19.59
N GLU A 310 21.04 -10.53 19.81
CA GLU A 310 20.92 -9.20 20.37
C GLU A 310 21.70 -9.03 21.69
N GLY A 311 22.52 -7.98 21.78
CA GLY A 311 23.30 -7.69 22.98
C GLY A 311 24.57 -8.53 23.17
N THR A 312 24.97 -9.32 22.17
CA THR A 312 26.20 -10.11 22.18
C THR A 312 27.23 -9.60 21.17
N VAL A 313 28.43 -10.19 21.17
CA VAL A 313 29.48 -9.91 20.15
C VAL A 313 29.07 -10.33 18.72
N LEU A 314 27.97 -11.06 18.58
CA LEU A 314 27.43 -11.57 17.32
C LEU A 314 26.26 -10.74 16.77
N ASP A 315 25.88 -9.66 17.45
CA ASP A 315 24.75 -8.81 17.05
C ASP A 315 25.05 -8.07 15.74
N SER A 316 24.55 -8.63 14.63
CA SER A 316 24.80 -8.14 13.28
C SER A 316 24.15 -6.78 13.01
N ARG A 317 23.18 -6.32 13.83
CA ARG A 317 22.46 -5.05 13.60
C ARG A 317 23.34 -3.81 13.65
N HIS A 318 24.56 -3.94 14.17
CA HIS A 318 25.53 -2.86 14.32
C HIS A 318 26.63 -2.89 13.25
N ASP A 319 26.67 -3.88 12.37
CA ASP A 319 27.66 -3.97 11.30
C ASP A 319 27.24 -3.18 10.03
N VAL A 320 28.18 -3.04 9.09
CA VAL A 320 27.94 -2.28 7.84
C VAL A 320 26.86 -2.89 6.94
N GLY A 321 26.67 -4.20 6.99
CA GLY A 321 25.66 -4.94 6.25
C GLY A 321 24.24 -4.76 6.78
N ALA A 322 24.06 -4.21 7.99
CA ALA A 322 22.75 -3.94 8.58
C ALA A 322 22.00 -2.78 7.89
N GLY A 323 22.73 -1.93 7.17
CA GLY A 323 22.18 -0.73 6.53
C GLY A 323 21.64 0.29 7.53
N ALA A 324 20.98 1.34 7.02
CA ALA A 324 20.47 2.43 7.86
C ALA A 324 19.36 2.01 8.85
N SER A 325 18.70 0.87 8.59
CA SER A 325 17.62 0.34 9.43
C SER A 325 18.12 -0.59 10.53
N GLY A 326 19.41 -0.95 10.58
CA GLY A 326 19.91 -1.92 11.56
C GLY A 326 19.34 -3.32 11.38
N SER A 327 19.18 -3.79 10.14
CA SER A 327 18.61 -5.12 9.86
C SER A 327 19.52 -6.23 10.39
N PRO A 328 19.00 -7.23 11.15
CA PRO A 328 19.81 -8.36 11.54
C PRO A 328 20.06 -9.31 10.35
N PHE A 329 19.21 -9.29 9.32
CA PHE A 329 19.22 -10.29 8.26
C PHE A 329 20.33 -10.06 7.23
N ARG A 330 20.97 -11.14 6.77
CA ARG A 330 21.97 -11.12 5.71
C ARG A 330 21.53 -11.93 4.50
N VAL A 331 21.78 -11.38 3.31
CA VAL A 331 21.50 -12.08 2.06
C VAL A 331 22.49 -13.24 1.93
N ARG A 332 21.96 -14.43 1.70
CA ARG A 332 22.77 -15.63 1.48
C ARG A 332 23.48 -15.58 0.12
N PRO A 333 24.64 -16.25 -0.05
CA PRO A 333 25.26 -17.23 0.85
C PRO A 333 25.88 -16.59 2.11
N LEU A 334 25.77 -17.29 3.24
CA LEU A 334 26.37 -16.83 4.50
C LEU A 334 27.91 -16.88 4.47
N VAL A 335 28.51 -17.66 3.57
CA VAL A 335 29.97 -17.75 3.42
C VAL A 335 30.36 -17.25 2.03
N TRP A 336 31.36 -16.38 1.96
CA TRP A 336 31.89 -15.86 0.69
C TRP A 336 33.41 -15.74 0.72
N LYS A 337 34.03 -15.51 -0.46
CA LYS A 337 35.46 -15.28 -0.60
C LYS A 337 35.75 -13.89 -1.15
N ALA A 338 36.71 -13.19 -0.55
CA ALA A 338 37.22 -11.91 -1.04
C ALA A 338 38.72 -11.80 -0.78
N GLY A 339 39.51 -11.40 -1.79
CA GLY A 339 40.96 -11.23 -1.65
C GLY A 339 41.71 -12.49 -1.19
N GLY A 340 41.23 -13.69 -1.57
CA GLY A 340 41.81 -14.97 -1.15
C GLY A 340 41.43 -15.45 0.25
N SER A 341 40.74 -14.62 1.05
CA SER A 341 40.21 -14.99 2.36
C SER A 341 38.74 -15.40 2.28
N SER A 342 38.32 -16.31 3.16
CA SER A 342 36.91 -16.67 3.35
C SER A 342 36.32 -15.85 4.49
N TYR A 343 35.07 -15.44 4.34
CA TYR A 343 34.31 -14.63 5.29
C TYR A 343 32.95 -15.27 5.54
N VAL A 344 32.32 -14.89 6.65
CA VAL A 344 31.04 -15.44 7.08
C VAL A 344 30.13 -14.36 7.66
N HIS A 345 28.82 -14.52 7.43
CA HIS A 345 27.76 -13.83 8.15
C HIS A 345 27.18 -14.77 9.18
N GLU A 346 26.81 -14.24 10.34
CA GLU A 346 26.20 -15.05 11.39
C GLU A 346 24.90 -15.67 10.90
N ARG A 347 24.62 -16.87 11.40
CA ARG A 347 23.32 -17.51 11.20
C ARG A 347 22.49 -17.32 12.45
N GLU A 348 21.37 -16.62 12.30
CA GLU A 348 20.44 -16.31 13.38
C GLU A 348 19.44 -17.45 13.64
N VAL A 349 18.72 -17.39 14.77
CA VAL A 349 17.64 -18.33 15.08
C VAL A 349 16.38 -17.94 14.30
N GLY A 350 15.96 -16.68 14.40
CA GLY A 350 14.92 -16.10 13.56
C GLY A 350 15.49 -15.84 12.17
N THR A 351 14.91 -16.44 11.12
CA THR A 351 15.53 -16.41 9.80
C THR A 351 14.52 -16.44 8.65
N PRO A 352 14.80 -15.75 7.51
CA PRO A 352 13.90 -15.70 6.37
C PRO A 352 13.70 -17.04 5.64
N GLN A 353 14.48 -18.06 6.01
CA GLN A 353 14.40 -19.39 5.41
C GLN A 353 13.48 -20.34 6.17
N ALA A 354 12.90 -19.93 7.30
CA ALA A 354 11.96 -20.78 8.02
C ALA A 354 10.70 -21.02 7.16
N GLY A 355 10.43 -22.27 6.80
CA GLY A 355 9.13 -22.62 6.20
C GLY A 355 8.03 -22.56 7.26
N TRP A 356 8.35 -23.02 8.46
CA TRP A 356 7.51 -22.97 9.64
C TRP A 356 8.35 -23.19 10.90
N ASN A 357 7.76 -22.90 12.05
CA ASN A 357 8.39 -23.08 13.34
C ASN A 357 7.33 -23.38 14.43
N PHE A 358 7.75 -24.01 15.53
CA PHE A 358 6.86 -24.22 16.67
C PHE A 358 7.56 -24.19 18.01
N VAL A 359 6.75 -24.03 19.07
CA VAL A 359 7.08 -24.36 20.46
C VAL A 359 6.10 -25.42 20.97
N ALA A 360 6.60 -26.59 21.34
CA ALA A 360 5.83 -27.64 21.98
C ALA A 360 5.86 -27.44 23.50
N GLN A 361 4.69 -27.41 24.14
CA GLN A 361 4.53 -27.31 25.59
C GLN A 361 3.74 -28.53 26.09
N LEU A 362 4.42 -29.42 26.81
CA LEU A 362 3.90 -30.72 27.24
C LEU A 362 3.61 -30.68 28.75
N ARG A 363 2.32 -30.61 29.08
CA ARG A 363 1.81 -30.22 30.40
C ARG A 363 1.37 -31.46 31.19
N PRO A 364 2.08 -31.87 32.25
CA PRO A 364 1.82 -33.14 32.95
C PRO A 364 0.51 -33.17 33.75
N ARG A 365 -0.06 -32.00 34.09
CA ARG A 365 -1.25 -31.88 34.95
C ARG A 365 -2.58 -31.86 34.20
N LEU A 366 -2.57 -32.11 32.89
CA LEU A 366 -3.77 -32.07 32.05
C LEU A 366 -4.10 -33.47 31.48
N PRO A 367 -5.37 -33.71 31.12
CA PRO A 367 -5.76 -34.93 30.42
C PRO A 367 -4.91 -35.13 29.15
N ARG A 368 -4.55 -36.38 28.85
CA ARG A 368 -3.57 -36.72 27.81
C ARG A 368 -3.83 -36.07 26.45
N ALA A 369 -5.08 -36.04 25.97
CA ALA A 369 -5.47 -35.38 24.72
C ALA A 369 -5.24 -33.86 24.68
N MET A 370 -5.15 -33.21 25.84
CA MET A 370 -4.87 -31.77 26.00
C MET A 370 -3.48 -31.51 26.60
N ALA A 371 -2.75 -32.54 27.01
CA ALA A 371 -1.47 -32.40 27.69
C ALA A 371 -0.44 -31.75 26.77
N GLY A 372 -0.40 -32.15 25.50
CA GLY A 372 0.38 -31.49 24.46
C GLY A 372 -0.31 -30.24 23.90
N LEU A 373 0.45 -29.15 23.82
CA LEU A 373 0.09 -27.94 23.11
C LEU A 373 1.23 -27.56 22.15
N LEU A 374 0.94 -27.53 20.86
CA LEU A 374 1.85 -27.11 19.81
C LEU A 374 1.53 -25.66 19.45
N TRP A 375 2.37 -24.73 19.86
CA TRP A 375 2.33 -23.35 19.43
C TRP A 375 3.00 -23.28 18.06
N PHE A 376 2.22 -23.26 16.98
CA PHE A 376 2.72 -23.35 15.61
C PHE A 376 2.62 -22.01 14.88
N ALA A 377 3.65 -21.67 14.11
CA ALA A 377 3.73 -20.48 13.29
C ALA A 377 4.34 -20.82 11.91
N PRO A 378 3.71 -20.46 10.79
CA PRO A 378 4.36 -20.55 9.49
C PRO A 378 5.39 -19.42 9.32
N ASP A 379 6.34 -19.57 8.40
CA ASP A 379 7.35 -18.56 8.04
C ASP A 379 8.33 -18.19 9.19
N ASP A 380 9.02 -17.05 9.10
CA ASP A 380 10.05 -16.58 10.05
C ASP A 380 9.49 -16.31 11.45
N ALA A 381 10.06 -16.99 12.45
CA ALA A 381 9.70 -16.83 13.87
C ALA A 381 9.71 -15.37 14.34
N THR A 382 10.58 -14.53 13.76
CA THR A 382 10.73 -13.09 14.06
C THR A 382 9.43 -12.32 13.93
N PHE A 383 8.69 -12.58 12.86
CA PHE A 383 7.47 -11.83 12.50
C PHE A 383 6.19 -12.63 12.72
N SER A 384 6.31 -13.95 12.82
CA SER A 384 5.15 -14.82 12.91
C SER A 384 4.56 -14.90 14.32
N VAL A 385 3.25 -15.11 14.35
CA VAL A 385 2.46 -15.28 15.56
C VAL A 385 2.18 -16.76 15.76
N HIS A 386 2.53 -17.28 16.93
CA HIS A 386 2.33 -18.68 17.28
C HIS A 386 0.88 -18.95 17.67
N ALA A 387 0.18 -19.76 16.88
CA ALA A 387 -1.17 -20.21 17.15
C ALA A 387 -1.17 -21.53 17.94
N PRO A 388 -2.00 -21.68 18.99
CA PRO A 388 -2.03 -22.88 19.82
C PRO A 388 -2.87 -24.02 19.21
N PHE A 389 -2.29 -25.22 19.08
CA PHE A 389 -2.97 -26.43 18.62
C PHE A 389 -2.77 -27.60 19.60
N HIS A 390 -3.86 -28.18 20.09
CA HIS A 390 -3.77 -29.35 20.99
C HIS A 390 -3.48 -30.64 20.21
N GLY A 391 -2.71 -31.55 20.79
CA GLY A 391 -2.39 -32.84 20.17
C GLY A 391 -3.61 -33.74 19.90
N GLY A 392 -4.69 -33.58 20.68
CA GLY A 392 -5.98 -34.25 20.45
C GLY A 392 -6.88 -33.59 19.40
N THR A 393 -6.42 -32.54 18.71
CA THR A 393 -7.20 -31.88 17.65
C THR A 393 -7.35 -32.83 16.46
N THR A 394 -8.56 -32.97 15.92
CA THR A 394 -8.86 -33.90 14.82
C THR A 394 -9.09 -33.20 13.47
N ARG A 395 -8.84 -31.88 13.39
CA ARG A 395 -8.96 -31.10 12.17
C ARG A 395 -8.12 -29.83 12.25
N VAL A 396 -7.37 -29.53 11.19
CA VAL A 396 -6.59 -28.30 11.04
C VAL A 396 -7.49 -27.18 10.50
N PRO A 397 -7.42 -25.94 11.04
CA PRO A 397 -8.12 -24.80 10.48
C PRO A 397 -7.71 -24.54 9.04
N HIS A 398 -8.65 -24.16 8.17
CA HIS A 398 -8.43 -23.98 6.73
C HIS A 398 -7.14 -23.21 6.43
N GLY A 399 -6.94 -22.02 7.01
CA GLY A 399 -5.74 -21.20 6.70
C GLY A 399 -4.38 -21.85 7.00
N TYR A 400 -4.33 -22.90 7.83
CA TYR A 400 -3.10 -23.63 8.18
C TYR A 400 -3.02 -25.01 7.51
N ALA A 401 -4.08 -25.46 6.83
CA ALA A 401 -4.18 -26.81 6.31
C ALA A 401 -3.40 -26.99 5.00
N ASP A 402 -2.99 -28.23 4.76
CA ASP A 402 -2.50 -28.65 3.46
C ASP A 402 -3.56 -28.38 2.37
N GLY A 403 -3.14 -27.76 1.26
CA GLY A 403 -3.99 -27.50 0.10
C GLY A 403 -4.72 -26.15 0.06
N THR A 404 -4.67 -25.33 1.11
CA THR A 404 -5.21 -23.96 1.09
C THR A 404 -4.36 -22.98 0.28
N GLY A 405 -3.09 -23.32 0.10
CA GLY A 405 -2.16 -22.66 -0.81
C GLY A 405 -0.99 -23.59 -1.09
N ASP A 406 -0.05 -23.15 -1.91
CA ASP A 406 1.16 -23.88 -2.24
C ASP A 406 2.34 -22.91 -2.45
N ALA A 407 3.56 -23.45 -2.59
CA ALA A 407 4.79 -22.68 -2.75
C ALA A 407 4.86 -21.84 -4.05
N LEU A 408 4.07 -22.18 -5.07
CA LEU A 408 4.12 -21.57 -6.39
C LEU A 408 2.99 -20.57 -6.65
N HIS A 409 1.87 -20.69 -5.92
CA HIS A 409 0.70 -19.84 -6.08
C HIS A 409 0.37 -19.08 -4.79
N PHE A 410 0.45 -17.76 -4.88
CA PHE A 410 0.04 -16.85 -3.80
C PHE A 410 -1.46 -16.99 -3.49
N SER A 411 -1.80 -17.14 -2.21
CA SER A 411 -3.18 -17.22 -1.71
C SER A 411 -3.35 -16.38 -0.44
N GLN A 412 -4.32 -15.46 -0.42
CA GLN A 412 -4.63 -14.67 0.78
C GLN A 412 -5.34 -15.49 1.86
N GLU A 413 -5.82 -16.69 1.54
CA GLU A 413 -6.47 -17.58 2.50
C GLU A 413 -5.45 -18.43 3.28
N SER A 414 -4.21 -18.51 2.79
CA SER A 414 -3.10 -19.21 3.44
C SER A 414 -2.44 -18.34 4.50
N ALA A 415 -2.30 -18.89 5.71
CA ALA A 415 -1.56 -18.26 6.79
C ALA A 415 -0.10 -18.03 6.37
N PHE A 416 0.55 -19.02 5.76
CA PHE A 416 1.94 -18.88 5.29
C PHE A 416 2.12 -17.66 4.39
N TRP A 417 1.30 -17.50 3.36
CA TRP A 417 1.43 -16.35 2.45
C TRP A 417 1.12 -15.01 3.12
N ALA A 418 0.21 -14.99 4.10
CA ALA A 418 -0.06 -13.78 4.89
C ALA A 418 1.15 -13.38 5.75
N PHE A 419 1.73 -14.32 6.51
CA PHE A 419 2.91 -14.08 7.34
C PHE A 419 4.15 -13.75 6.48
N ASN A 420 4.41 -14.54 5.45
CA ASN A 420 5.53 -14.34 4.52
C ASN A 420 5.46 -12.98 3.81
N SER A 421 4.26 -12.51 3.43
CA SER A 421 4.10 -11.16 2.86
C SER A 421 4.54 -10.08 3.84
N VAL A 422 4.10 -10.18 5.11
CA VAL A 422 4.46 -9.21 6.15
C VAL A 422 5.97 -9.24 6.42
N ALA A 423 6.55 -10.43 6.58
CA ALA A 423 7.98 -10.60 6.81
C ALA A 423 8.81 -9.98 5.67
N ASN A 424 8.43 -10.21 4.40
CA ASN A 424 9.09 -9.63 3.24
C ASN A 424 9.06 -8.09 3.19
N PHE A 425 7.98 -7.47 3.67
CA PHE A 425 7.95 -6.00 3.82
C PHE A 425 8.85 -5.47 4.95
N LEU A 426 9.14 -6.30 5.95
CA LEU A 426 9.88 -5.92 7.15
C LEU A 426 11.37 -6.26 7.13
N TYR A 427 11.83 -7.25 6.36
CA TYR A 427 13.26 -7.58 6.22
C TYR A 427 14.20 -6.39 5.94
N PRO A 428 13.86 -5.43 5.05
CA PRO A 428 14.70 -4.24 4.82
C PRO A 428 14.53 -3.15 5.88
N ARG A 429 13.55 -3.29 6.79
CA ARG A 429 13.22 -2.33 7.85
C ARG A 429 12.93 -3.02 9.20
N PRO A 430 13.83 -3.84 9.76
CA PRO A 430 13.61 -4.40 11.10
C PRO A 430 13.64 -3.23 12.11
N GLY A 431 12.60 -3.13 12.95
CA GLY A 431 12.34 -1.92 13.74
C GLY A 431 11.49 -0.85 13.02
N GLY A 432 10.99 -1.13 11.81
CA GLY A 432 10.04 -0.29 11.09
C GLY A 432 8.73 -0.05 11.86
N GLU A 433 8.36 -0.94 12.78
CA GLU A 433 7.27 -0.70 13.73
C GLU A 433 7.54 0.51 14.61
N ALA A 434 8.76 0.71 15.10
CA ALA A 434 9.13 1.90 15.86
C ALA A 434 9.09 3.15 14.97
N TRP A 435 9.46 3.05 13.69
CA TRP A 435 9.34 4.17 12.75
C TRP A 435 7.89 4.48 12.35
N VAL A 436 7.04 3.46 12.20
CA VAL A 436 5.60 3.61 11.92
C VAL A 436 4.87 4.12 13.15
N GLN A 437 5.25 3.65 14.35
CA GLN A 437 4.81 4.18 15.63
C GLN A 437 5.23 5.64 15.77
N LEU A 438 6.52 5.94 15.64
CA LEU A 438 7.04 7.30 15.69
C LEU A 438 6.38 8.20 14.65
N ALA A 439 6.20 7.75 13.41
CA ALA A 439 5.52 8.55 12.38
C ALA A 439 4.04 8.77 12.72
N GLY A 440 3.33 7.74 13.20
CA GLY A 440 1.94 7.86 13.63
C GLY A 440 1.78 8.82 14.82
N ASP A 441 2.68 8.71 15.80
CA ASP A 441 2.71 9.53 17.00
C ASP A 441 3.09 10.98 16.67
N VAL A 442 4.10 11.20 15.81
CA VAL A 442 4.50 12.54 15.34
C VAL A 442 3.36 13.22 14.58
N LEU A 443 2.65 12.48 13.71
CA LEU A 443 1.52 13.01 12.97
C LEU A 443 0.34 13.35 13.89
N PHE A 444 0.04 12.49 14.86
CA PHE A 444 -1.02 12.73 15.84
C PHE A 444 -0.66 13.91 16.77
N ASN A 445 0.58 13.98 17.26
CA ASN A 445 1.08 15.08 18.09
C ASN A 445 1.16 16.42 17.35
N ALA A 446 1.13 16.40 16.01
CA ALA A 446 0.99 17.61 15.21
C ALA A 446 -0.46 18.12 15.11
N SER A 447 -1.44 17.34 15.57
CA SER A 447 -2.82 17.78 15.74
C SER A 447 -2.98 18.63 17.01
N ALA A 448 -4.12 19.31 17.15
CA ALA A 448 -4.41 20.16 18.30
C ALA A 448 -5.83 19.92 18.81
N GLU A 449 -6.01 20.03 20.12
CA GLU A 449 -7.34 20.03 20.74
C GLU A 449 -8.14 21.25 20.28
N THR A 450 -9.43 21.06 20.01
CA THR A 450 -10.29 22.12 19.51
C THR A 450 -11.76 21.91 19.92
N ASP A 451 -12.47 23.00 20.18
CA ASP A 451 -13.91 23.00 20.48
C ASP A 451 -14.79 22.87 19.24
N SER A 452 -14.23 23.15 18.05
CA SER A 452 -14.91 23.11 16.76
C SER A 452 -13.94 22.95 15.60
N VAL A 453 -14.42 22.41 14.48
CA VAL A 453 -13.62 22.21 13.26
C VAL A 453 -14.20 23.07 12.13
N ASP A 454 -13.38 23.73 11.33
CA ASP A 454 -13.86 24.52 10.20
C ASP A 454 -14.32 23.62 9.05
N VAL A 455 -13.51 22.60 8.71
CA VAL A 455 -13.80 21.65 7.62
C VAL A 455 -13.55 20.21 8.05
N PHE A 456 -14.59 19.38 8.02
CA PHE A 456 -14.47 17.93 8.09
C PHE A 456 -14.23 17.35 6.71
N ILE A 457 -13.17 16.56 6.52
CA ILE A 457 -12.89 15.91 5.23
C ILE A 457 -13.37 14.46 5.27
N GLY A 458 -14.47 14.18 4.59
CA GLY A 458 -14.95 12.82 4.35
C GLY A 458 -14.35 12.24 3.08
N HIS A 459 -13.82 11.02 3.13
CA HIS A 459 -13.27 10.33 1.96
C HIS A 459 -13.36 8.81 2.06
N SER A 460 -13.33 8.12 0.92
CA SER A 460 -13.17 6.65 0.88
C SER A 460 -11.71 6.24 1.12
N TRP A 461 -11.44 5.00 1.50
CA TRP A 461 -10.06 4.48 1.59
C TRP A 461 -9.54 3.95 0.25
N SER A 462 -10.42 3.61 -0.69
CA SER A 462 -10.08 3.14 -2.05
C SER A 462 -9.41 4.20 -2.90
N ALA A 463 -9.76 5.48 -2.72
CA ALA A 463 -9.19 6.57 -3.49
C ALA A 463 -7.69 6.77 -3.22
N GLY A 464 -6.94 7.08 -4.27
CA GLY A 464 -5.49 7.24 -4.24
C GLY A 464 -5.04 8.41 -3.36
N ARG A 465 -3.87 8.27 -2.71
CA ARG A 465 -3.32 9.31 -1.82
C ARG A 465 -3.08 10.64 -2.55
N TRP A 466 -2.53 10.59 -3.76
CA TRP A 466 -2.24 11.78 -4.56
C TRP A 466 -3.50 12.48 -5.05
N GLU A 467 -4.53 11.74 -5.42
CA GLU A 467 -5.81 12.31 -5.87
C GLU A 467 -6.46 13.11 -4.74
N LYS A 468 -6.50 12.55 -3.52
CA LYS A 468 -6.99 13.25 -2.32
C LYS A 468 -6.17 14.51 -2.03
N PHE A 469 -4.83 14.40 -2.04
CA PHE A 469 -3.96 15.53 -1.79
C PHE A 469 -4.16 16.67 -2.80
N LEU A 470 -4.24 16.34 -4.10
CA LEU A 470 -4.51 17.31 -5.16
C LEU A 470 -5.89 17.94 -5.03
N ALA A 471 -6.91 17.17 -4.65
CA ALA A 471 -8.25 17.68 -4.40
C ALA A 471 -8.29 18.65 -3.21
N VAL A 472 -7.57 18.34 -2.12
CA VAL A 472 -7.41 19.24 -0.97
C VAL A 472 -6.68 20.53 -1.37
N CYS A 473 -5.59 20.44 -2.15
CA CYS A 473 -4.90 21.62 -2.70
C CYS A 473 -5.82 22.45 -3.61
N LEU A 474 -6.62 21.80 -4.46
CA LEU A 474 -7.59 22.46 -5.32
C LEU A 474 -8.62 23.23 -4.47
N PHE A 475 -9.15 22.61 -3.42
CA PHE A 475 -10.14 23.22 -2.54
C PHE A 475 -9.58 24.43 -1.78
N PHE A 476 -8.40 24.29 -1.17
CA PHE A 476 -7.86 25.34 -0.31
C PHE A 476 -7.05 26.40 -1.06
N ASN A 477 -6.31 26.05 -2.12
CA ASN A 477 -5.26 26.92 -2.66
C ASN A 477 -5.55 27.46 -4.06
N LEU A 478 -6.52 26.94 -4.82
CA LEU A 478 -6.73 27.33 -6.23
C LEU A 478 -6.93 28.85 -6.41
N ASP A 479 -7.86 29.45 -5.67
CA ASP A 479 -8.16 30.89 -5.77
C ASP A 479 -6.96 31.76 -5.37
N LEU A 480 -6.11 31.26 -4.47
CA LEU A 480 -4.89 31.95 -4.09
C LEU A 480 -3.85 31.84 -5.23
N ALA A 481 -3.67 30.65 -5.78
CA ALA A 481 -2.74 30.38 -6.88
C ALA A 481 -3.05 31.22 -8.12
N VAL A 482 -4.33 31.30 -8.53
CA VAL A 482 -4.75 32.13 -9.67
C VAL A 482 -4.46 33.61 -9.43
N ARG A 483 -4.83 34.15 -8.25
CA ARG A 483 -4.59 35.57 -7.92
C ARG A 483 -3.11 35.92 -7.86
N TRP A 484 -2.28 35.07 -7.28
CA TRP A 484 -0.83 35.28 -7.23
C TRP A 484 -0.18 35.18 -8.60
N SER A 485 -0.64 34.27 -9.46
CA SER A 485 -0.19 34.18 -10.85
C SER A 485 -0.49 35.46 -11.62
N LEU A 486 -1.75 35.90 -11.62
CA LEU A 486 -2.17 37.15 -12.29
C LEU A 486 -1.45 38.38 -11.71
N GLY A 487 -1.32 38.47 -10.38
CA GLY A 487 -0.59 39.55 -9.72
C GLY A 487 0.89 39.58 -10.09
N THR A 488 1.54 38.41 -10.18
CA THR A 488 2.94 38.30 -10.63
C THR A 488 3.10 38.80 -12.06
N CYS A 489 2.17 38.46 -12.96
CA CYS A 489 2.16 38.95 -14.33
C CYS A 489 2.05 40.47 -14.40
N LEU A 490 1.11 41.06 -13.65
CA LEU A 490 0.91 42.52 -13.60
C LEU A 490 2.16 43.25 -13.07
N VAL A 491 2.78 42.73 -12.01
CA VAL A 491 4.01 43.31 -11.44
C VAL A 491 5.18 43.16 -12.41
N ALA A 492 5.34 42.00 -13.04
CA ALA A 492 6.38 41.77 -14.05
C ALA A 492 6.21 42.71 -15.26
N ALA A 493 4.98 42.89 -15.75
CA ALA A 493 4.66 43.83 -16.82
C ALA A 493 5.02 45.27 -16.43
N ALA A 494 4.66 45.71 -15.23
CA ALA A 494 4.99 47.05 -14.74
C ALA A 494 6.50 47.28 -14.64
N ILE A 495 7.26 46.30 -14.14
CA ILE A 495 8.73 46.38 -14.04
C ILE A 495 9.38 46.45 -15.42
N LEU A 496 8.91 45.61 -16.36
CA LEU A 496 9.42 45.61 -17.74
C LEU A 496 9.13 46.94 -18.42
N LEU A 497 7.91 47.47 -18.31
CA LEU A 497 7.52 48.77 -18.85
C LEU A 497 8.32 49.92 -18.24
N ALA A 498 8.58 49.90 -16.92
CA ALA A 498 9.40 50.91 -16.26
C ALA A 498 10.86 50.92 -16.73
N ARG A 499 11.36 49.78 -17.23
CA ARG A 499 12.72 49.65 -17.81
C ARG A 499 12.76 49.96 -19.30
N ALA A 500 11.62 49.94 -19.99
CA ALA A 500 11.52 50.25 -21.41
C ALA A 500 11.70 51.77 -21.64
N ARG A 501 12.69 52.16 -22.44
CA ARG A 501 13.04 53.58 -22.68
C ARG A 501 12.02 54.33 -23.54
N GLU A 502 11.15 53.61 -24.26
CA GLU A 502 10.20 54.15 -25.25
C GLU A 502 8.72 53.97 -24.84
N GLY A 503 8.43 53.83 -23.55
CA GLY A 503 7.05 53.65 -23.06
C GLY A 503 6.47 52.27 -23.42
N MET A 504 5.17 52.21 -23.74
CA MET A 504 4.45 50.94 -23.96
C MET A 504 4.96 50.11 -25.14
N THR A 505 5.60 50.73 -26.13
CA THR A 505 6.14 50.07 -27.33
C THR A 505 7.56 49.54 -27.14
N GLY A 506 8.26 49.95 -26.07
CA GLY A 506 9.66 49.61 -25.86
C GLY A 506 9.92 48.16 -25.42
N LEU A 507 8.88 47.35 -25.26
CA LEU A 507 8.96 45.91 -24.99
C LEU A 507 8.82 45.05 -26.25
N GLY A 508 8.58 45.64 -27.41
CA GLY A 508 8.47 44.94 -28.68
C GLY A 508 9.71 44.08 -28.97
N GLY A 509 9.51 42.79 -29.21
CA GLY A 509 10.59 41.83 -29.50
C GLY A 509 11.53 41.54 -28.33
N SER A 510 11.15 41.87 -27.09
CA SER A 510 11.98 41.56 -25.92
C SER A 510 12.02 40.06 -25.62
N PRO A 511 13.19 39.41 -25.54
CA PRO A 511 13.30 37.99 -25.18
C PRO A 511 12.90 37.72 -23.72
N LEU A 512 12.69 38.76 -22.92
CA LEU A 512 12.28 38.65 -21.52
C LEU A 512 10.75 38.62 -21.35
N ALA A 513 9.97 38.95 -22.38
CA ALA A 513 8.52 39.03 -22.28
C ALA A 513 7.91 37.67 -21.88
N LEU A 514 8.22 36.60 -22.62
CA LEU A 514 7.67 35.27 -22.35
C LEU A 514 8.11 34.68 -20.99
N PRO A 515 9.41 34.66 -20.62
CA PRO A 515 9.83 34.15 -19.33
C PRO A 515 9.24 34.91 -18.14
N CYS A 516 9.15 36.24 -18.21
CA CYS A 516 8.68 37.05 -17.09
C CYS A 516 7.15 37.12 -17.00
N LEU A 517 6.42 37.11 -18.12
CA LEU A 517 4.97 37.30 -18.13
C LEU A 517 4.17 36.00 -18.16
N VAL A 518 4.79 34.87 -18.50
CA VAL A 518 4.13 33.55 -18.53
C VAL A 518 4.82 32.55 -17.61
N TYR A 519 6.10 32.24 -17.82
CA TYR A 519 6.77 31.16 -17.08
C TYR A 519 6.88 31.45 -15.59
N LEU A 520 7.27 32.66 -15.22
CA LEU A 520 7.34 33.09 -13.83
C LEU A 520 5.95 33.06 -13.14
N PRO A 521 4.89 33.70 -13.68
CA PRO A 521 3.53 33.59 -13.13
C PRO A 521 2.98 32.17 -13.02
N ILE A 522 3.27 31.28 -13.98
CA ILE A 522 2.83 29.87 -13.89
C ILE A 522 3.66 29.10 -12.86
N THR A 523 4.94 29.40 -12.71
CA THR A 523 5.76 28.83 -11.62
C THR A 523 5.20 29.24 -10.26
N VAL A 524 4.85 30.52 -10.10
CA VAL A 524 4.19 31.03 -8.89
C VAL A 524 2.84 30.34 -8.68
N PHE A 525 2.05 30.11 -9.73
CA PHE A 525 0.81 29.35 -9.63
C PHE A 525 1.03 27.97 -8.99
N PHE A 526 1.98 27.18 -9.49
CA PHE A 526 2.23 25.83 -8.95
C PHE A 526 2.78 25.87 -7.52
N VAL A 527 3.70 26.79 -7.22
CA VAL A 527 4.22 26.95 -5.85
C VAL A 527 3.09 27.29 -4.87
N VAL A 528 2.21 28.23 -5.22
CA VAL A 528 1.09 28.63 -4.37
C VAL A 528 0.00 27.54 -4.34
N PHE A 529 -0.18 26.77 -5.41
CA PHE A 529 -1.14 25.66 -5.42
C PHE A 529 -0.77 24.57 -4.40
N PHE A 530 0.51 24.20 -4.31
CA PHE A 530 0.98 23.16 -3.38
C PHE A 530 1.29 23.68 -1.98
N CYS A 531 1.72 24.95 -1.85
CA CYS A 531 2.24 25.50 -0.60
C CYS A 531 1.45 26.72 -0.08
N GLY A 532 0.32 27.06 -0.72
CA GLY A 532 -0.45 28.28 -0.43
C GLY A 532 -0.97 28.38 1.00
N GLN A 533 -1.18 27.24 1.66
CA GLN A 533 -1.54 27.16 3.08
C GLN A 533 -0.50 27.82 4.00
N HIS A 534 0.79 27.80 3.63
CA HIS A 534 1.86 28.44 4.41
C HIS A 534 1.94 29.95 4.19
N LEU A 535 1.32 30.46 3.13
CA LEU A 535 1.30 31.88 2.79
C LEU A 535 0.10 32.61 3.42
N ARG A 536 -0.87 31.87 3.96
CA ARG A 536 -1.96 32.43 4.76
C ARG A 536 -1.42 32.72 6.16
N GLY A 537 -1.45 33.98 6.58
CA GLY A 537 -1.09 34.39 7.95
C GLY A 537 -2.04 33.82 9.01
N GLN A 538 -2.04 34.40 10.23
CA GLN A 538 -2.66 33.93 11.49
C GLN A 538 -4.12 33.38 11.52
N ARG A 539 -4.85 33.29 10.41
CA ARG A 539 -6.13 32.55 10.34
C ARG A 539 -5.92 31.20 9.64
N SER A 540 -5.36 30.24 10.37
CA SER A 540 -5.31 28.84 9.94
C SER A 540 -6.72 28.23 9.97
N THR A 541 -7.17 27.67 8.86
CA THR A 541 -8.41 26.87 8.81
C THR A 541 -8.15 25.53 9.49
N SER A 542 -8.92 25.20 10.51
CA SER A 542 -8.86 23.90 11.18
C SER A 542 -9.53 22.82 10.32
N VAL A 543 -8.84 21.70 10.16
CA VAL A 543 -9.28 20.59 9.30
C VAL A 543 -9.24 19.30 10.11
N TRP A 544 -10.30 18.51 10.01
CA TRP A 544 -10.32 17.16 10.56
C TRP A 544 -10.01 16.14 9.46
N LEU A 545 -9.01 15.30 9.69
CA LEU A 545 -8.58 14.22 8.80
C LEU A 545 -8.28 12.97 9.63
N ASP A 546 -8.95 11.87 9.31
CA ASP A 546 -8.91 10.60 10.06
C ASP A 546 -7.49 10.15 10.43
N LYS A 547 -6.57 10.21 9.48
CA LYS A 547 -5.19 9.73 9.61
C LYS A 547 -4.31 10.58 10.54
N LEU A 548 -4.69 11.84 10.77
CA LEU A 548 -3.94 12.79 11.59
C LEU A 548 -4.61 13.03 12.94
N CYS A 549 -5.94 13.06 12.96
CA CYS A 549 -6.73 13.39 14.15
C CYS A 549 -7.09 12.16 14.99
N ILE A 550 -6.87 10.95 14.49
CA ILE A 550 -7.02 9.70 15.24
C ILE A 550 -5.64 9.07 15.43
N HIS A 551 -5.35 8.64 16.65
CA HIS A 551 -4.13 7.93 17.02
C HIS A 551 -4.03 6.65 16.19
N GLN A 552 -2.96 6.50 15.40
CA GLN A 552 -2.85 5.39 14.46
C GLN A 552 -2.27 4.11 15.09
N THR A 553 -1.65 4.25 16.27
CA THR A 553 -0.68 3.32 16.86
C THR A 553 -1.11 2.82 18.25
N ASN A 554 -1.68 3.68 19.09
CA ASN A 554 -2.32 3.30 20.36
C ASN A 554 -3.77 2.86 20.08
N MET A 555 -4.04 1.56 20.20
CA MET A 555 -5.34 0.97 19.85
C MET A 555 -6.47 1.36 20.80
N ASP A 556 -6.19 1.61 22.07
CA ASP A 556 -7.19 2.03 23.05
C ASP A 556 -7.65 3.46 22.77
N LEU A 557 -6.69 4.38 22.59
CA LEU A 557 -6.99 5.76 22.21
C LEU A 557 -7.66 5.84 20.84
N LYS A 558 -7.23 5.00 19.89
CA LYS A 558 -7.87 4.90 18.57
C LYS A 558 -9.34 4.51 18.70
N ALA A 559 -9.66 3.50 19.51
CA ALA A 559 -11.04 3.06 19.72
C ALA A 559 -11.89 4.15 20.38
N GLU A 560 -11.37 4.84 21.40
CA GLU A 560 -12.03 5.97 22.05
C GLU A 560 -12.31 7.12 21.08
N GLN A 561 -11.32 7.48 20.27
CA GLN A 561 -11.44 8.58 19.31
C GLN A 561 -12.34 8.25 18.12
N ILE A 562 -12.36 6.99 17.66
CA ILE A 562 -13.34 6.51 16.68
C ILE A 562 -14.76 6.60 17.25
N ALA A 563 -14.96 6.23 18.52
CA ALA A 563 -16.26 6.36 19.18
C ALA A 563 -16.70 7.83 19.30
N ALA A 564 -15.76 8.76 19.45
CA ALA A 564 -16.02 10.20 19.48
C ALA A 564 -16.20 10.86 18.10
N LEU A 565 -15.98 10.13 16.99
CA LEU A 565 -16.04 10.65 15.62
C LEU A 565 -17.34 11.45 15.34
N PRO A 566 -18.54 10.99 15.73
CA PRO A 566 -19.77 11.75 15.47
C PRO A 566 -19.78 13.14 16.11
N VAL A 567 -19.07 13.34 17.22
CA VAL A 567 -18.97 14.64 17.90
C VAL A 567 -18.17 15.63 17.06
N PHE A 568 -17.03 15.21 16.51
CA PHE A 568 -16.22 16.06 15.63
C PHE A 568 -16.98 16.43 14.36
N VAL A 569 -17.68 15.47 13.77
CA VAL A 569 -18.54 15.72 12.59
C VAL A 569 -19.64 16.74 12.93
N ALA A 570 -20.35 16.57 14.05
CA ALA A 570 -21.42 17.48 14.47
C ALA A 570 -20.91 18.89 14.82
N ARG A 571 -19.67 19.01 15.31
CA ARG A 571 -18.99 20.27 15.66
C ARG A 571 -18.25 20.91 14.48
N SER A 572 -18.38 20.34 13.27
CA SER A 572 -17.75 20.86 12.07
C SER A 572 -18.63 21.92 11.39
N SER A 573 -18.00 22.99 10.90
CA SER A 573 -18.72 24.09 10.23
C SER A 573 -19.13 23.73 8.81
N ARG A 574 -18.29 22.99 8.07
CA ARG A 574 -18.52 22.49 6.70
C ARG A 574 -18.02 21.05 6.58
N MET A 575 -18.59 20.30 5.64
CA MET A 575 -18.13 18.97 5.26
C MET A 575 -17.66 18.97 3.81
N LEU A 576 -16.40 18.64 3.58
CA LEU A 576 -15.81 18.43 2.26
C LEU A 576 -15.78 16.92 1.97
N VAL A 577 -16.54 16.48 0.98
CA VAL A 577 -16.58 15.10 0.50
C VAL A 577 -15.66 14.95 -0.70
N LEU A 578 -14.54 14.26 -0.51
CA LEU A 578 -13.63 13.87 -1.59
C LEU A 578 -14.21 12.62 -2.26
N TRP A 579 -14.96 12.81 -3.33
CA TRP A 579 -15.80 11.76 -3.88
C TRP A 579 -15.07 10.87 -4.90
N ASP A 580 -15.18 9.57 -4.68
CA ASP A 580 -14.92 8.51 -5.65
C ASP A 580 -16.16 7.62 -5.80
N GLU A 581 -16.12 6.68 -6.76
CA GLU A 581 -17.25 5.79 -7.07
C GLU A 581 -17.71 4.90 -5.90
N THR A 582 -16.94 4.79 -4.82
CA THR A 582 -17.26 3.93 -3.67
C THR A 582 -17.81 4.69 -2.47
N TYR A 583 -17.77 6.03 -2.48
CA TYR A 583 -18.07 6.83 -1.28
C TYR A 583 -19.44 6.50 -0.66
N PHE A 584 -20.50 6.53 -1.47
CA PHE A 584 -21.86 6.20 -1.02
C PHE A 584 -22.08 4.71 -0.75
N GLU A 585 -21.20 3.84 -1.25
CA GLU A 585 -21.25 2.41 -0.96
C GLU A 585 -20.68 2.07 0.42
N ARG A 586 -19.99 2.99 1.12
CA ARG A 586 -19.36 2.68 2.41
C ARG A 586 -20.21 3.14 3.58
N LEU A 587 -20.54 2.21 4.47
CA LEU A 587 -21.41 2.47 5.61
C LEU A 587 -20.84 3.51 6.59
N TRP A 588 -19.53 3.51 6.83
CA TRP A 588 -18.86 4.52 7.67
C TRP A 588 -18.91 5.93 7.08
N CYS A 589 -18.67 6.08 5.77
CA CYS A 589 -18.81 7.38 5.09
C CYS A 589 -20.25 7.90 5.18
N ASN A 590 -21.23 7.00 5.07
CA ASN A 590 -22.64 7.34 5.22
C ASN A 590 -23.02 7.72 6.66
N LEU A 591 -22.36 7.15 7.69
CA LEU A 591 -22.54 7.57 9.09
C LEU A 591 -22.03 9.00 9.32
N GLU A 592 -20.85 9.33 8.79
CA GLU A 592 -20.29 10.70 8.84
C GLU A 592 -21.26 11.67 8.16
N LEU A 593 -21.72 11.33 6.95
CA LEU A 593 -22.67 12.15 6.21
C LEU A 593 -24.01 12.30 6.94
N ALA A 594 -24.54 11.23 7.54
CA ALA A 594 -25.77 11.25 8.34
C ALA A 594 -25.61 12.15 9.57
N THR A 595 -24.47 12.05 10.26
CA THR A 595 -24.16 12.85 11.44
C THR A 595 -24.08 14.34 11.07
N PHE A 596 -23.40 14.67 9.97
CA PHE A 596 -23.29 16.05 9.51
C PHE A 596 -24.65 16.57 9.02
N ALA A 597 -25.42 15.77 8.28
CA ALA A 597 -26.74 16.14 7.77
C ALA A 597 -27.67 16.64 8.88
N ARG A 598 -27.65 15.97 10.04
CA ARG A 598 -28.47 16.33 11.20
C ARG A 598 -28.13 17.69 11.81
N HIS A 599 -26.87 18.14 11.72
CA HIS A 599 -26.36 19.32 12.44
C HIS A 599 -25.99 20.50 11.52
N GLY A 600 -25.39 20.22 10.37
CA GLY A 600 -24.86 21.20 9.43
C GLY A 600 -25.81 21.58 8.30
N GLY A 601 -26.71 20.66 7.90
CA GLY A 601 -27.60 20.80 6.75
C GLY A 601 -26.90 20.59 5.39
N ALA A 602 -27.69 20.34 4.33
CA ALA A 602 -27.17 19.99 3.00
C ALA A 602 -26.32 21.09 2.36
N GLU A 603 -26.64 22.36 2.58
CA GLU A 603 -25.95 23.50 1.95
C GLU A 603 -24.48 23.65 2.38
N LYS A 604 -24.10 23.04 3.51
CA LYS A 604 -22.72 23.07 4.04
C LYS A 604 -21.91 21.82 3.68
N VAL A 605 -22.48 20.93 2.87
CA VAL A 605 -21.78 19.78 2.29
C VAL A 605 -21.28 20.18 0.91
N GLU A 606 -19.99 20.01 0.66
CA GLU A 606 -19.35 20.27 -0.62
C GLU A 606 -18.71 19.00 -1.16
N LEU A 607 -19.12 18.62 -2.37
CA LEU A 607 -18.64 17.40 -3.00
C LEU A 607 -17.62 17.76 -4.08
N LEU A 608 -16.40 17.22 -3.94
CA LEU A 608 -15.29 17.46 -4.85
C LEU A 608 -14.88 16.16 -5.56
N PRO A 609 -15.17 16.02 -6.86
CA PRO A 609 -14.73 14.87 -7.64
C PRO A 609 -13.20 14.84 -7.79
N LEU A 610 -12.61 13.67 -7.52
CA LEU A 610 -11.15 13.50 -7.50
C LEU A 610 -10.46 13.70 -8.86
N TRP A 611 -11.20 13.60 -9.97
CA TRP A 611 -10.65 13.78 -11.32
C TRP A 611 -10.32 15.24 -11.68
N LEU A 612 -10.94 16.20 -10.99
CA LEU A 612 -10.94 17.61 -11.39
C LEU A 612 -9.55 18.24 -11.26
N ALA A 613 -8.84 17.99 -10.15
CA ALA A 613 -7.52 18.58 -9.91
C ALA A 613 -6.45 18.05 -10.88
N PRO A 614 -6.29 16.72 -11.09
CA PRO A 614 -5.36 16.19 -12.09
C PRO A 614 -5.60 16.76 -13.50
N TRP A 615 -6.86 16.82 -13.93
CA TRP A 615 -7.23 17.36 -15.23
C TRP A 615 -6.84 18.84 -15.37
N LEU A 616 -7.16 19.68 -14.38
CA LEU A 616 -6.92 21.11 -14.44
C LEU A 616 -5.41 21.40 -14.53
N LEU A 617 -4.61 20.76 -13.69
CA LEU A 617 -3.15 20.93 -13.69
C LEU A 617 -2.51 20.41 -14.99
N ALA A 618 -2.96 19.26 -15.49
CA ALA A 618 -2.50 18.73 -16.76
C ALA A 618 -2.89 19.64 -17.93
N SER A 619 -4.07 20.26 -17.88
CA SER A 619 -4.52 21.22 -18.90
C SER A 619 -3.66 22.49 -18.88
N ILE A 620 -3.34 23.04 -17.70
CA ILE A 620 -2.44 24.19 -17.56
C ILE A 620 -1.04 23.88 -18.09
N LEU A 621 -0.48 22.71 -17.77
CA LEU A 621 0.84 22.31 -18.30
C LEU A 621 0.82 22.11 -19.81
N SER A 622 -0.28 21.54 -20.34
CA SER A 622 -0.41 21.33 -21.79
C SER A 622 -0.61 22.65 -22.53
N ASP A 623 -1.36 23.59 -21.96
CA ASP A 623 -1.53 24.95 -22.50
C ASP A 623 -0.20 25.73 -22.46
N LEU A 624 0.58 25.58 -21.39
CA LEU A 624 1.94 26.13 -21.31
C LEU A 624 2.86 25.54 -22.41
N LEU A 625 2.75 24.24 -22.66
CA LEU A 625 3.47 23.58 -23.76
C LEU A 625 3.02 24.13 -25.11
N SER A 626 1.71 24.32 -25.31
CA SER A 626 1.15 24.91 -26.53
C SER A 626 1.68 26.33 -26.77
N VAL A 627 1.74 27.17 -25.74
CA VAL A 627 2.37 28.51 -25.79
C VAL A 627 3.84 28.41 -26.18
N THR A 628 4.58 27.48 -25.58
CA THR A 628 6.01 27.26 -25.88
C THR A 628 6.22 26.81 -27.33
N ILE A 629 5.40 25.88 -27.81
CA ILE A 629 5.45 25.40 -29.20
C ILE A 629 5.18 26.56 -30.16
N LEU A 630 4.15 27.37 -29.88
CA LEU A 630 3.81 28.53 -30.70
C LEU A 630 5.00 29.50 -30.81
N GLU A 631 5.65 29.81 -29.68
CA GLU A 631 6.82 30.69 -29.64
C GLU A 631 7.99 30.13 -30.44
N VAL A 632 8.30 28.84 -30.26
CA VAL A 632 9.38 28.15 -30.98
C VAL A 632 9.11 28.13 -32.48
N LEU A 633 7.86 27.87 -32.89
CA LEU A 633 7.48 27.89 -34.30
C LEU A 633 7.71 29.27 -34.91
N VAL A 634 7.30 30.35 -34.22
CA VAL A 634 7.53 31.73 -34.67
C VAL A 634 9.02 32.05 -34.79
N HIS A 635 9.87 31.60 -33.86
CA HIS A 635 11.30 31.93 -33.84
C HIS A 635 12.17 31.07 -34.77
N VAL A 636 11.91 29.76 -34.82
CA VAL A 636 12.73 28.79 -35.57
C VAL A 636 12.32 28.72 -37.03
N PHE A 637 11.04 28.97 -37.32
CA PHE A 637 10.47 28.89 -38.65
C PHE A 637 9.76 30.22 -39.00
N PRO A 638 10.51 31.24 -39.48
CA PRO A 638 9.95 32.56 -39.80
C PRO A 638 8.78 32.55 -40.81
N ASN A 639 8.59 31.44 -41.54
CA ASN A 639 7.51 31.21 -42.51
C ASN A 639 6.55 30.07 -42.10
N TRP A 640 6.47 29.71 -40.81
CA TRP A 640 5.64 28.58 -40.37
C TRP A 640 4.13 28.85 -40.55
N SER A 641 3.71 30.09 -40.38
CA SER A 641 2.36 30.54 -40.70
C SER A 641 2.28 30.92 -42.17
N VAL A 642 1.25 30.43 -42.87
CA VAL A 642 0.98 30.89 -44.24
C VAL A 642 0.71 32.40 -44.19
N GLY A 643 1.56 33.18 -44.87
CA GLY A 643 1.42 34.64 -44.88
C GLY A 643 0.05 35.06 -45.40
N PRO A 644 -0.50 36.20 -44.91
CA PRO A 644 -1.82 36.67 -45.33
C PRO A 644 -1.91 36.82 -46.85
N ASP A 645 -0.83 37.21 -47.52
CA ASP A 645 -0.78 37.34 -48.98
C ASP A 645 -1.00 36.00 -49.72
N ALA A 646 -0.39 34.91 -49.25
CA ALA A 646 -0.55 33.60 -49.87
C ALA A 646 -1.98 33.05 -49.68
N ILE A 647 -2.60 33.30 -48.52
CA ILE A 647 -4.01 32.93 -48.28
C ILE A 647 -4.93 33.82 -49.12
N MET A 648 -4.64 35.11 -49.22
CA MET A 648 -5.40 36.04 -50.06
C MET A 648 -5.32 35.66 -51.54
N ASP A 649 -4.16 35.20 -52.05
CA ASP A 649 -4.01 34.73 -53.43
C ASP A 649 -4.86 33.50 -53.72
N ILE A 650 -4.86 32.53 -52.80
CA ILE A 650 -5.73 31.35 -52.88
C ILE A 650 -7.21 31.79 -52.80
N ALA A 651 -7.56 32.65 -51.84
CA ALA A 651 -8.93 33.12 -51.65
C ALA A 651 -9.44 33.93 -52.85
N ARG A 652 -8.59 34.72 -53.53
CA ARG A 652 -8.93 35.45 -54.78
C ARG A 652 -9.41 34.53 -55.88
N SER A 653 -8.78 33.35 -55.99
CA SER A 653 -9.16 32.34 -57.00
C SER A 653 -10.55 31.73 -56.77
N VAL A 654 -11.09 31.84 -55.54
CA VAL A 654 -12.36 31.20 -55.15
C VAL A 654 -13.48 32.22 -54.86
N LEU A 655 -13.16 33.36 -54.23
CA LEU A 655 -14.13 34.31 -53.66
C LEU A 655 -14.17 35.66 -54.40
N GLY A 656 -13.37 35.82 -55.46
CA GLY A 656 -13.30 37.05 -56.24
C GLY A 656 -12.42 38.15 -55.61
N HIS A 657 -12.57 39.39 -56.08
CA HIS A 657 -11.62 40.49 -55.81
C HIS A 657 -12.06 41.46 -54.71
N ASN A 658 -12.98 41.08 -53.82
CA ASN A 658 -13.41 41.97 -52.73
C ASN A 658 -12.31 42.05 -51.64
N PRO A 659 -11.63 43.20 -51.46
CA PRO A 659 -10.48 43.30 -50.57
C PRO A 659 -10.83 43.06 -49.09
N ALA A 660 -12.00 43.53 -48.63
CA ALA A 660 -12.43 43.33 -47.25
C ALA A 660 -12.75 41.86 -46.95
N LEU A 661 -13.37 41.15 -47.91
CA LEU A 661 -13.66 39.72 -47.77
C LEU A 661 -12.38 38.87 -47.75
N LEU A 662 -11.42 39.20 -48.60
CA LEU A 662 -10.14 38.48 -48.69
C LEU A 662 -9.32 38.63 -47.40
N LYS A 663 -9.27 39.83 -46.82
CA LYS A 663 -8.62 40.08 -45.52
C LYS A 663 -9.30 39.33 -44.38
N PHE A 664 -10.64 39.36 -44.34
CA PHE A 664 -11.40 38.59 -43.35
C PHE A 664 -11.03 37.10 -43.40
N VAL A 665 -11.02 36.51 -44.60
CA VAL A 665 -10.68 35.09 -44.79
C VAL A 665 -9.23 34.81 -44.41
N ALA A 666 -8.29 35.68 -44.77
CA ALA A 666 -6.88 35.51 -44.42
C ALA A 666 -6.68 35.44 -42.90
N TRP A 667 -7.17 36.44 -42.16
CA TRP A 667 -7.05 36.47 -40.70
C TRP A 667 -7.81 35.33 -40.01
N PHE A 668 -8.98 34.97 -40.52
CA PHE A 668 -9.73 33.82 -40.04
C PHE A 668 -8.93 32.50 -40.17
N VAL A 669 -8.33 32.26 -41.34
CA VAL A 669 -7.57 31.03 -41.62
C VAL A 669 -6.27 30.97 -40.83
N ILE A 670 -5.52 32.08 -40.71
CA ILE A 670 -4.29 32.16 -39.92
C ILE A 670 -4.56 31.74 -38.47
N TRP A 671 -5.61 32.33 -37.89
CA TRP A 671 -5.99 32.00 -36.52
C TRP A 671 -6.46 30.55 -36.40
N MET A 672 -7.26 30.05 -37.35
CA MET A 672 -7.71 28.65 -37.35
C MET A 672 -6.55 27.65 -37.41
N ILE A 673 -5.54 27.88 -38.27
CA ILE A 673 -4.36 27.00 -38.40
C ILE A 673 -3.56 26.94 -37.09
N SER A 674 -3.53 28.04 -36.33
CA SER A 674 -2.84 28.13 -35.05
C SER A 674 -3.41 27.16 -34.00
N SER A 675 -4.61 26.60 -34.19
CA SER A 675 -5.17 25.57 -33.30
C SER A 675 -4.33 24.28 -33.22
N ILE A 676 -3.46 24.01 -34.20
CA ILE A 676 -2.64 22.79 -34.24
C ILE A 676 -1.71 22.66 -33.01
N VAL A 677 -1.28 23.79 -32.44
CA VAL A 677 -0.39 23.79 -31.26
C VAL A 677 -1.08 23.26 -30.00
N TYR A 678 -2.42 23.13 -30.02
CA TYR A 678 -3.24 22.59 -28.92
C TYR A 678 -3.55 21.11 -29.03
N LEU A 679 -3.06 20.42 -30.06
CA LEU A 679 -3.17 18.96 -30.14
C LEU A 679 -2.69 18.26 -28.85
N PRO A 680 -1.58 18.66 -28.19
CA PRO A 680 -1.17 18.08 -26.91
C PRO A 680 -2.20 18.29 -25.78
N ALA A 681 -2.83 19.47 -25.71
CA ALA A 681 -3.84 19.80 -24.70
C ALA A 681 -5.15 18.99 -24.84
N SER A 682 -5.37 18.36 -26.01
CA SER A 682 -6.50 17.46 -26.21
C SER A 682 -6.35 16.12 -25.46
N ILE A 683 -5.12 15.69 -25.16
CA ILE A 683 -4.84 14.36 -24.57
C ILE A 683 -5.38 14.24 -23.13
N PRO A 684 -5.04 15.15 -22.18
CA PRO A 684 -5.58 15.06 -20.82
C PRO A 684 -7.10 15.20 -20.78
N SER A 685 -7.65 16.02 -21.68
CA SER A 685 -9.08 16.26 -21.82
C SER A 685 -9.82 14.99 -22.26
N PHE A 686 -9.26 14.19 -23.18
CA PHE A 686 -9.87 12.94 -23.63
C PHE A 686 -10.12 11.95 -22.49
N PHE A 687 -9.11 11.70 -21.64
CA PHE A 687 -9.25 10.77 -20.52
C PHE A 687 -10.18 11.33 -19.44
N SER A 688 -9.99 12.60 -19.08
CA SER A 688 -10.67 13.21 -17.93
C SER A 688 -12.15 13.48 -18.19
N PHE A 689 -12.53 13.94 -19.38
CA PHE A 689 -13.93 14.22 -19.68
C PHE A 689 -14.76 12.96 -19.95
N ARG A 690 -14.14 11.87 -20.41
CA ARG A 690 -14.79 10.54 -20.43
C ARG A 690 -15.07 10.04 -19.02
N MET A 691 -14.08 10.17 -18.13
CA MET A 691 -14.24 9.84 -16.71
C MET A 691 -15.28 10.76 -16.06
N LYS A 692 -15.32 12.05 -16.39
CA LYS A 692 -16.36 12.97 -15.95
C LYS A 692 -17.75 12.48 -16.35
N LEU A 693 -18.00 12.21 -17.63
CA LEU A 693 -19.33 11.78 -18.09
C LEU A 693 -19.79 10.52 -17.36
N ARG A 694 -18.92 9.50 -17.28
CA ARG A 694 -19.23 8.25 -16.58
C ARG A 694 -19.47 8.47 -15.08
N ASN A 695 -18.54 9.13 -14.40
CA ASN A 695 -18.54 9.20 -12.95
C ASN A 695 -19.56 10.20 -12.41
N HIS A 696 -19.84 11.28 -13.13
CA HIS A 696 -20.84 12.26 -12.73
C HIS A 696 -22.25 11.72 -12.88
N GLN A 697 -22.50 10.92 -13.93
CA GLN A 697 -23.74 10.17 -14.07
C GLN A 697 -23.88 9.13 -12.94
N LEU A 698 -22.84 8.32 -12.71
CA LEU A 698 -22.81 7.36 -11.62
C LEU A 698 -23.08 8.00 -10.25
N LEU A 699 -22.47 9.15 -9.96
CA LEU A 699 -22.71 9.92 -8.74
C LEU A 699 -24.20 10.26 -8.59
N LEU A 700 -24.82 10.83 -9.62
CA LEU A 700 -26.21 11.26 -9.57
C LEU A 700 -27.18 10.08 -9.47
N ASP A 701 -26.86 8.95 -10.10
CA ASP A 701 -27.62 7.70 -10.04
C ASP A 701 -27.49 7.06 -8.65
N GLN A 702 -26.27 6.97 -8.11
CA GLN A 702 -26.02 6.49 -6.74
C GLN A 702 -26.79 7.31 -5.70
N MET A 703 -26.90 8.62 -5.88
CA MET A 703 -27.67 9.49 -5.00
C MET A 703 -29.18 9.32 -5.19
N ALA A 704 -29.66 9.13 -6.43
CA ALA A 704 -31.08 8.93 -6.73
C ALA A 704 -31.60 7.59 -6.18
N ASP A 705 -30.82 6.53 -6.34
CA ASP A 705 -31.15 5.17 -5.89
C ASP A 705 -30.60 4.83 -4.50
N PHE A 706 -30.09 5.85 -3.79
CA PHE A 706 -29.35 5.68 -2.53
C PHE A 706 -30.17 4.93 -1.48
N ASP A 707 -29.62 3.87 -0.91
CA ASP A 707 -30.19 3.20 0.27
C ASP A 707 -29.06 2.76 1.19
N VAL A 708 -29.00 3.38 2.38
CA VAL A 708 -27.95 3.11 3.37
C VAL A 708 -27.86 1.63 3.75
N ARG A 709 -28.96 0.88 3.66
CA ARG A 709 -29.01 -0.57 3.95
C ARG A 709 -28.17 -1.39 2.97
N LYS A 710 -28.02 -0.91 1.73
CA LYS A 710 -27.19 -1.53 0.69
C LYS A 710 -25.71 -1.19 0.82
N ALA A 711 -25.34 -0.24 1.69
CA ALA A 711 -23.95 0.13 1.88
C ALA A 711 -23.14 -1.04 2.46
N LYS A 712 -21.94 -1.25 1.94
CA LYS A 712 -20.97 -2.25 2.36
C LYS A 712 -20.36 -1.84 3.71
N CYS A 713 -20.25 -2.81 4.61
CA CYS A 713 -19.56 -2.64 5.89
C CYS A 713 -18.26 -3.43 5.85
N THR A 714 -17.13 -2.79 6.15
CA THR A 714 -15.82 -3.44 6.15
C THR A 714 -15.73 -4.53 7.23
N VAL A 715 -16.30 -4.27 8.41
CA VAL A 715 -16.41 -5.25 9.49
C VAL A 715 -17.89 -5.58 9.69
N PRO A 716 -18.35 -6.80 9.36
CA PRO A 716 -19.76 -7.16 9.45
C PRO A 716 -20.39 -6.96 10.84
N SER A 717 -19.60 -7.07 11.92
CA SER A 717 -20.07 -6.84 13.30
C SER A 717 -20.53 -5.42 13.56
N ASP A 718 -19.92 -4.42 12.90
CA ASP A 718 -20.16 -3.00 13.17
C ASP A 718 -21.45 -2.50 12.53
N ARG A 719 -21.98 -3.23 11.55
CA ARG A 719 -23.18 -2.83 10.80
C ARG A 719 -24.34 -2.47 11.72
N ASN A 720 -24.64 -3.34 12.68
CA ASN A 720 -25.77 -3.13 13.60
C ASN A 720 -25.59 -1.88 14.45
N ALA A 721 -24.36 -1.63 14.93
CA ALA A 721 -24.04 -0.44 15.73
C ALA A 721 -24.16 0.84 14.90
N ILE A 722 -23.62 0.84 13.68
CA ILE A 722 -23.66 2.01 12.78
C ILE A 722 -25.09 2.31 12.33
N GLU A 723 -25.85 1.30 11.90
CA GLU A 723 -27.25 1.47 11.50
C GLU A 723 -28.10 1.98 12.67
N GLN A 724 -27.84 1.51 13.90
CA GLN A 724 -28.52 2.01 15.10
C GLN A 724 -28.19 3.49 15.38
N GLN A 725 -26.95 3.92 15.22
CA GLN A 725 -26.56 5.33 15.37
C GLN A 725 -27.26 6.21 14.32
N VAL A 726 -27.29 5.79 13.05
CA VAL A 726 -28.03 6.50 12.00
C VAL A 726 -29.52 6.58 12.34
N LYS A 727 -30.12 5.47 12.82
CA LYS A 727 -31.51 5.50 13.28
C LYS A 727 -31.72 6.51 14.39
N GLU A 728 -30.84 6.55 15.38
CA GLU A 728 -30.94 7.50 16.50
C GLU A 728 -30.83 8.96 16.06
N LEU A 729 -29.97 9.27 15.08
CA LEU A 729 -29.85 10.62 14.52
C LEU A 729 -31.15 11.11 13.84
N PHE A 730 -31.94 10.18 13.28
CA PHE A 730 -33.15 10.47 12.49
C PHE A 730 -34.45 10.00 13.17
N LYS A 731 -34.41 9.56 14.44
CA LYS A 731 -35.62 9.29 15.24
C LYS A 731 -36.41 10.58 15.42
N GLU A 732 -37.74 10.48 15.39
CA GLU A 732 -38.66 11.60 15.59
C GLU A 732 -38.35 12.29 16.93
N ASP A 733 -37.82 13.50 16.85
CA ASP A 733 -37.62 14.37 18.00
C ASP A 733 -38.15 15.75 17.59
N HIS A 734 -38.96 16.37 18.46
CA HIS A 734 -39.84 17.53 18.21
C HIS A 734 -39.18 18.85 17.76
N ARG A 735 -38.00 18.82 17.14
CA ARG A 735 -37.40 19.97 16.45
C ARG A 735 -37.72 19.86 14.95
N PRO A 736 -38.33 20.88 14.32
CA PRO A 736 -38.60 20.84 12.89
C PRO A 736 -37.29 20.64 12.12
N MET A 737 -37.23 19.61 11.28
CA MET A 737 -36.14 19.42 10.33
C MET A 737 -36.12 20.62 9.38
N SER A 738 -35.02 21.38 9.38
CA SER A 738 -34.91 22.66 8.66
C SER A 738 -34.87 22.54 7.14
N TRP A 739 -34.93 21.31 6.59
CA TRP A 739 -34.80 20.98 5.17
C TRP A 739 -36.05 20.32 4.57
N LEU A 740 -37.17 20.23 5.30
CA LEU A 740 -38.44 19.82 4.71
C LEU A 740 -38.92 20.90 3.72
N PRO A 741 -39.22 20.55 2.45
CA PRO A 741 -39.74 21.52 1.50
C PRO A 741 -41.10 22.08 1.97
N PRO A 742 -41.39 23.37 1.77
CA PRO A 742 -42.75 23.88 1.92
C PRO A 742 -43.66 23.16 0.92
N GLU A 743 -44.88 22.83 1.36
CA GLU A 743 -45.87 22.11 0.56
C GLU A 743 -46.01 22.66 -0.87
N GLY A 744 -45.90 21.78 -1.85
CA GLY A 744 -46.30 22.04 -3.24
C GLY A 744 -45.16 22.45 -4.17
N VAL A 745 -44.45 21.47 -4.72
CA VAL A 745 -43.80 21.60 -6.03
C VAL A 745 -44.26 20.42 -6.89
N ASP A 746 -44.89 20.76 -8.00
CA ASP A 746 -45.44 19.84 -9.00
C ASP A 746 -44.27 19.28 -9.84
N GLU A 747 -43.79 18.09 -9.50
CA GLU A 747 -42.81 17.36 -10.30
C GLU A 747 -43.53 16.37 -11.22
N GLY A 748 -43.61 16.72 -12.51
CA GLY A 748 -43.99 15.81 -13.56
C GLY A 748 -43.03 14.62 -13.64
N GLU A 749 -43.61 13.41 -13.61
CA GLU A 749 -43.00 12.09 -13.78
C GLU A 749 -42.46 11.35 -12.53
N VAL A 750 -43.10 11.48 -11.36
CA VAL A 750 -43.46 10.31 -10.53
C VAL A 750 -44.77 10.64 -9.82
N SER A 751 -45.82 9.83 -10.01
CA SER A 751 -47.06 10.01 -9.26
C SER A 751 -46.83 9.68 -7.77
N VAL A 752 -46.41 10.67 -6.99
CA VAL A 752 -46.43 10.61 -5.54
C VAL A 752 -47.88 10.76 -5.11
N ASN A 753 -48.60 9.63 -5.08
CA ASN A 753 -49.95 9.56 -4.55
C ASN A 753 -49.99 10.17 -3.13
N ASN A 754 -51.00 11.00 -2.87
CA ASN A 754 -51.35 11.66 -1.60
C ASN A 754 -51.67 10.69 -0.42
N ARG A 755 -50.97 9.56 -0.32
CA ARG A 755 -51.02 8.59 0.81
C ARG A 755 -49.71 8.51 1.60
N LEU A 756 -48.77 9.43 1.38
CA LEU A 756 -47.42 9.38 1.98
C LEU A 756 -47.27 10.16 3.30
N SER A 757 -48.34 10.76 3.82
CA SER A 757 -48.33 11.37 5.17
C SER A 757 -48.40 10.33 6.31
N GLN A 758 -48.45 9.03 6.00
CA GLN A 758 -48.53 7.93 6.98
C GLN A 758 -47.38 6.91 6.92
N LEU A 759 -46.35 7.12 6.07
CA LEU A 759 -45.33 6.10 5.76
C LEU A 759 -43.94 6.30 6.38
N TRP A 760 -43.70 7.39 7.13
CA TRP A 760 -42.40 7.65 7.75
C TRP A 760 -42.29 6.99 9.13
N LEU A 761 -42.20 5.66 9.17
CA LEU A 761 -42.01 4.89 10.42
C LEU A 761 -40.56 4.44 10.64
N ASP A 762 -39.70 4.37 9.60
CA ASP A 762 -38.29 3.99 9.75
C ASP A 762 -37.35 5.21 9.62
N PRO A 763 -36.61 5.59 10.68
CA PRO A 763 -35.60 6.66 10.66
C PRO A 763 -34.58 6.55 9.53
N LEU A 764 -34.25 5.35 9.06
CA LEU A 764 -33.33 5.17 7.93
C LEU A 764 -33.90 5.71 6.62
N ASP A 765 -35.22 5.67 6.43
CA ASP A 765 -35.85 6.20 5.21
C ASP A 765 -35.81 7.73 5.18
N SER A 766 -35.80 8.39 6.34
CA SER A 766 -35.58 9.84 6.44
C SER A 766 -34.16 10.23 6.01
N PHE A 767 -33.14 9.47 6.38
CA PHE A 767 -31.77 9.69 5.90
C PHE A 767 -31.64 9.41 4.39
N ASN A 768 -32.24 8.32 3.91
CA ASN A 768 -32.28 8.02 2.48
C ASN A 768 -32.95 9.16 1.69
N ALA A 769 -34.06 9.71 2.18
CA ALA A 769 -34.74 10.84 1.56
C ALA A 769 -33.89 12.13 1.56
N TYR A 770 -33.12 12.38 2.63
CA TYR A 770 -32.17 13.49 2.66
C TYR A 770 -31.12 13.39 1.55
N VAL A 771 -30.54 12.19 1.34
CA VAL A 771 -29.53 11.98 0.29
C VAL A 771 -30.13 12.10 -1.10
N ARG A 772 -31.30 11.49 -1.33
CA ARG A 772 -32.02 11.50 -2.61
C ARG A 772 -32.56 12.88 -3.00
N GLY A 773 -32.95 13.69 -2.02
CA GLY A 773 -33.53 15.03 -2.20
C GLY A 773 -32.53 16.14 -1.93
N ALA A 774 -32.54 16.69 -0.71
CA ALA A 774 -31.83 17.92 -0.35
C ALA A 774 -30.32 17.90 -0.69
N LEU A 775 -29.62 16.80 -0.40
CA LEU A 775 -28.20 16.70 -0.71
C LEU A 775 -27.95 16.59 -2.22
N ARG A 776 -28.72 15.76 -2.94
CA ARG A 776 -28.63 15.62 -4.40
C ARG A 776 -28.89 16.93 -5.11
N GLU A 777 -29.91 17.68 -4.68
CA GLU A 777 -30.15 19.02 -5.19
C GLU A 777 -28.95 19.93 -4.95
N ASN A 778 -28.43 20.01 -3.73
CA ASN A 778 -27.28 20.84 -3.42
C ASN A 778 -26.05 20.46 -4.27
N VAL A 779 -25.76 19.16 -4.44
CA VAL A 779 -24.69 18.68 -5.32
C VAL A 779 -24.93 19.15 -6.75
N ILE A 780 -26.12 18.96 -7.32
CA ILE A 780 -26.47 19.45 -8.66
C ILE A 780 -26.27 20.97 -8.78
N ARG A 781 -26.59 21.76 -7.74
CA ARG A 781 -26.37 23.21 -7.72
C ARG A 781 -24.89 23.59 -7.70
N GLN A 782 -24.05 22.82 -6.99
CA GLN A 782 -22.62 23.11 -6.83
C GLN A 782 -21.78 22.67 -8.03
N ILE A 783 -21.87 21.40 -8.42
CA ILE A 783 -21.03 20.81 -9.48
C ILE A 783 -21.72 20.82 -10.86
N GLY A 784 -23.02 21.10 -10.91
CA GLY A 784 -23.82 21.10 -12.13
C GLY A 784 -24.21 19.71 -12.62
N LYS A 785 -24.84 19.66 -13.80
CA LYS A 785 -25.12 18.41 -14.53
C LYS A 785 -23.85 17.91 -15.23
N GLU A 786 -23.89 16.69 -15.75
CA GLU A 786 -22.79 16.02 -16.46
C GLU A 786 -22.09 16.89 -17.54
N LEU A 787 -22.86 17.71 -18.29
CA LEU A 787 -22.36 18.58 -19.36
C LEU A 787 -21.84 19.95 -18.87
N TYR A 788 -22.01 20.29 -17.59
CA TYR A 788 -21.67 21.61 -17.08
C TYR A 788 -20.25 21.65 -16.52
N VAL A 789 -19.44 22.62 -16.95
CA VAL A 789 -18.16 22.97 -16.32
C VAL A 789 -18.25 24.44 -15.91
N PRO A 790 -17.83 24.83 -14.69
CA PRO A 790 -17.88 26.22 -14.28
C PRO A 790 -17.01 27.13 -15.17
N TRP A 791 -17.53 28.32 -15.49
CA TRP A 791 -16.83 29.34 -16.28
C TRP A 791 -15.40 29.61 -15.79
N GLN A 792 -15.24 29.78 -14.49
CA GLN A 792 -13.96 30.07 -13.84
C GLN A 792 -12.96 28.92 -14.03
N THR A 793 -13.43 27.67 -13.95
CA THR A 793 -12.60 26.49 -14.18
C THR A 793 -12.13 26.43 -15.63
N CYS A 794 -13.00 26.74 -16.59
CA CYS A 794 -12.62 26.81 -18.01
C CYS A 794 -11.54 27.88 -18.24
N LEU A 795 -11.69 29.08 -17.68
CA LEU A 795 -10.67 30.13 -17.78
C LEU A 795 -9.35 29.74 -17.12
N THR A 796 -9.40 29.09 -15.96
CA THR A 796 -8.20 28.69 -15.22
C THR A 796 -7.38 27.66 -16.01
N ALA A 797 -8.03 26.79 -16.78
CA ALA A 797 -7.35 25.85 -17.66
C ALA A 797 -6.59 26.53 -18.82
N PHE A 798 -7.01 27.73 -19.24
CA PHE A 798 -6.36 28.58 -20.25
C PHE A 798 -5.47 29.67 -19.62
N LEU A 799 -5.10 29.54 -18.34
CA LEU A 799 -4.32 30.56 -17.65
C LEU A 799 -3.00 30.90 -18.36
N PRO A 800 -2.18 29.93 -18.85
CA PRO A 800 -0.99 30.26 -19.65
C PRO A 800 -1.29 31.10 -20.89
N MET A 801 -2.34 30.77 -21.66
CA MET A 801 -2.72 31.55 -22.84
C MET A 801 -3.27 32.94 -22.49
N ILE A 802 -4.00 33.08 -21.38
CA ILE A 802 -4.42 34.38 -20.84
C ILE A 802 -3.20 35.23 -20.46
N LEU A 803 -2.15 34.62 -19.91
CA LEU A 803 -0.90 35.33 -19.60
C LEU A 803 -0.13 35.68 -20.88
N TYR A 804 -0.13 34.77 -21.87
CA TYR A 804 0.49 34.99 -23.17
C TYR A 804 -0.17 36.13 -23.96
N SER A 805 -1.45 36.44 -23.73
CA SER A 805 -2.07 37.62 -24.34
C SER A 805 -1.35 38.91 -23.99
N VAL A 806 -0.79 39.02 -22.77
CA VAL A 806 0.02 40.16 -22.34
C VAL A 806 1.35 40.22 -23.11
N VAL A 807 1.94 39.06 -23.40
CA VAL A 807 3.13 38.96 -24.25
C VAL A 807 2.84 39.43 -25.67
N ASN A 808 1.72 39.03 -26.28
CA ASN A 808 1.38 39.50 -27.63
C ASN A 808 1.11 41.01 -27.68
N VAL A 809 0.39 41.55 -26.68
CA VAL A 809 0.05 42.98 -26.64
C VAL A 809 1.30 43.85 -26.40
N LEU A 810 2.16 43.49 -25.44
CA LEU A 810 3.34 44.29 -25.08
C LEU A 810 4.58 43.97 -25.92
N GLY A 811 4.70 42.72 -26.38
CA GLY A 811 5.80 42.22 -27.19
C GLY A 811 5.60 42.40 -28.70
N CYS A 812 4.42 42.84 -29.13
CA CYS A 812 4.08 43.21 -30.52
C CYS A 812 4.48 42.13 -31.54
N ASP A 813 3.92 40.92 -31.38
CA ASP A 813 4.24 39.73 -32.19
C ASP A 813 5.75 39.44 -32.27
N ASN A 814 6.46 39.62 -31.15
CA ASN A 814 7.91 39.39 -31.01
C ASN A 814 8.81 40.24 -31.93
N GLY A 815 8.30 41.36 -32.42
CA GLY A 815 9.06 42.34 -33.22
C GLY A 815 8.97 43.76 -32.66
N PRO A 816 9.75 44.72 -33.19
CA PRO A 816 9.58 46.13 -32.84
C PRO A 816 8.16 46.59 -33.19
N CYS A 817 7.45 47.20 -32.23
CA CYS A 817 6.01 47.47 -32.36
C CYS A 817 5.64 48.31 -33.61
N GLU A 818 6.49 49.26 -34.00
CA GLU A 818 6.28 50.04 -35.23
C GLU A 818 6.41 49.20 -36.51
N VAL A 819 7.28 48.19 -36.50
CA VAL A 819 7.46 47.27 -37.63
C VAL A 819 6.28 46.31 -37.69
N SER A 820 5.90 45.70 -36.56
CA SER A 820 4.77 44.79 -36.48
C SER A 820 3.45 45.48 -36.87
N ALA A 821 3.23 46.71 -36.40
CA ALA A 821 2.05 47.49 -36.78
C ALA A 821 2.00 47.80 -38.28
N ARG A 822 3.13 48.16 -38.91
CA ARG A 822 3.20 48.40 -40.36
C ARG A 822 2.99 47.13 -41.18
N LEU A 823 3.60 46.02 -40.77
CA LEU A 823 3.42 44.72 -41.43
C LEU A 823 1.98 44.24 -41.35
N ALA A 824 1.29 44.54 -40.26
CA ALA A 824 -0.11 44.23 -40.07
C ALA A 824 -1.07 45.31 -40.65
N GLY A 825 -0.56 46.33 -41.35
CA GLY A 825 -1.39 47.31 -42.06
C GLY A 825 -1.98 48.46 -41.22
N TYR A 826 -1.54 48.64 -39.97
CA TYR A 826 -2.03 49.69 -39.07
C TYR A 826 -1.29 51.02 -39.24
N SER A 827 -1.98 52.13 -38.93
CA SER A 827 -1.42 53.48 -39.09
C SER A 827 -0.48 53.90 -37.95
N SER A 828 -0.50 53.19 -36.81
CA SER A 828 0.38 53.42 -35.66
C SER A 828 0.49 52.20 -34.75
N ALA A 829 1.60 52.08 -34.01
CA ALA A 829 1.75 51.04 -32.99
C ALA A 829 0.69 51.10 -31.89
N SER A 830 0.21 52.30 -31.53
CA SER A 830 -0.87 52.47 -30.54
C SER A 830 -2.20 51.90 -31.01
N GLN A 831 -2.56 52.09 -32.29
CA GLN A 831 -3.76 51.51 -32.87
C GLN A 831 -3.68 49.98 -32.86
N TYR A 832 -2.54 49.42 -33.30
CA TYR A 832 -2.29 47.99 -33.27
C TYR A 832 -2.44 47.41 -31.85
N MET A 833 -1.82 48.01 -30.83
CA MET A 833 -1.92 47.54 -29.45
C MET A 833 -3.35 47.59 -28.88
N ILE A 834 -4.14 48.62 -29.23
CA ILE A 834 -5.54 48.73 -28.79
C ILE A 834 -6.38 47.61 -29.41
N VAL A 835 -6.23 47.37 -30.72
CA VAL A 835 -6.94 46.31 -31.42
C VAL A 835 -6.56 44.95 -30.85
N GLN A 836 -5.26 44.71 -30.60
CA GLN A 836 -4.79 43.49 -29.98
C GLN A 836 -5.40 43.30 -28.58
N SER A 837 -5.41 44.35 -27.76
CA SER A 837 -5.99 44.31 -26.41
C SER A 837 -7.48 43.96 -26.43
N ILE A 838 -8.26 44.60 -27.31
CA ILE A 838 -9.70 44.35 -27.46
C ILE A 838 -9.94 42.91 -27.95
N GLY A 839 -9.20 42.47 -28.97
CA GLY A 839 -9.32 41.13 -29.53
C GLY A 839 -9.05 40.03 -28.49
N TRP A 840 -8.01 40.19 -27.67
CA TRP A 840 -7.71 39.27 -26.58
C TRP A 840 -8.77 39.28 -25.48
N VAL A 841 -9.26 40.45 -25.05
CA VAL A 841 -10.34 40.53 -24.06
C VAL A 841 -11.60 39.81 -24.56
N LEU A 842 -11.96 39.99 -25.84
CA LEU A 842 -13.09 39.30 -26.45
C LEU A 842 -12.85 37.79 -26.54
N CYS A 843 -11.66 37.32 -26.93
CA CYS A 843 -11.33 35.90 -26.98
C CYS A 843 -11.39 35.23 -25.58
N ILE A 844 -10.82 35.88 -24.56
CA ILE A 844 -10.85 35.40 -23.18
C ILE A 844 -12.29 35.35 -22.66
N ALA A 845 -13.09 36.36 -22.97
CA ALA A 845 -14.45 36.47 -22.47
C ALA A 845 -15.50 35.69 -23.27
N LEU A 846 -15.23 35.31 -24.52
CA LEU A 846 -16.26 34.72 -25.40
C LEU A 846 -15.84 33.45 -26.14
N ALA A 847 -14.55 33.20 -26.34
CA ALA A 847 -14.07 32.03 -27.09
C ALA A 847 -13.51 30.93 -26.19
N PHE A 848 -12.51 31.23 -25.35
CA PHE A 848 -11.80 30.22 -24.54
C PHE A 848 -12.71 29.36 -23.66
N PRO A 849 -13.70 29.95 -22.96
CA PRO A 849 -14.56 29.18 -22.07
C PRO A 849 -15.50 28.22 -22.79
N LEU A 850 -15.73 28.39 -24.11
CA LEU A 850 -16.59 27.52 -24.91
C LEU A 850 -16.00 26.12 -25.11
N THR A 851 -14.67 25.98 -25.00
CA THR A 851 -13.94 24.75 -25.36
C THR A 851 -14.49 23.51 -24.67
N TYR A 852 -14.56 23.52 -23.34
CA TYR A 852 -14.89 22.32 -22.56
C TYR A 852 -16.38 21.98 -22.53
N PRO A 853 -17.32 22.94 -22.42
CA PRO A 853 -18.74 22.65 -22.60
C PRO A 853 -19.06 22.10 -24.00
N THR A 854 -18.43 22.65 -25.05
CA THR A 854 -18.59 22.14 -26.43
C THR A 854 -18.02 20.74 -26.55
N LEU A 855 -16.84 20.50 -25.99
CA LEU A 855 -16.22 19.18 -25.93
C LEU A 855 -17.17 18.14 -25.31
N LEU A 856 -17.79 18.47 -24.18
CA LEU A 856 -18.74 17.57 -23.51
C LEU A 856 -19.95 17.23 -24.37
N GLN A 857 -20.49 18.20 -25.11
CA GLN A 857 -21.60 17.95 -26.04
C GLN A 857 -21.18 17.04 -27.20
N MET A 858 -20.00 17.28 -27.79
CA MET A 858 -19.46 16.45 -28.87
C MET A 858 -19.17 15.02 -28.39
N LEU A 859 -18.54 14.88 -27.22
CA LEU A 859 -18.27 13.57 -26.61
C LEU A 859 -19.55 12.80 -26.30
N THR A 860 -20.57 13.47 -25.77
CA THR A 860 -21.87 12.83 -25.48
C THR A 860 -22.50 12.30 -26.76
N CYS A 861 -22.53 13.11 -27.82
CA CYS A 861 -23.04 12.69 -29.14
C CYS A 861 -22.26 11.50 -29.72
N ALA A 862 -20.92 11.51 -29.60
CA ALA A 862 -20.07 10.43 -30.08
C ALA A 862 -20.29 9.12 -29.29
N LEU A 863 -20.41 9.20 -27.96
CA LEU A 863 -20.60 8.05 -27.09
C LEU A 863 -22.04 7.52 -27.11
N SER A 864 -23.03 8.37 -27.41
CA SER A 864 -24.43 7.97 -27.61
C SER A 864 -24.74 7.49 -29.03
N SER A 865 -23.75 7.49 -29.93
CA SER A 865 -23.94 6.97 -31.29
C SER A 865 -24.21 5.46 -31.24
N GLY A 866 -25.16 4.96 -32.05
CA GLY A 866 -25.44 3.52 -32.15
C GLY A 866 -24.31 2.69 -32.80
N CYS A 867 -23.10 3.24 -32.88
CA CYS A 867 -21.93 2.62 -33.47
C CYS A 867 -21.27 1.60 -32.51
N PRO A 868 -20.46 0.66 -33.03
CA PRO A 868 -19.68 -0.25 -32.20
C PRO A 868 -18.68 0.48 -31.29
N ALA A 869 -18.40 -0.07 -30.10
CA ALA A 869 -17.55 0.55 -29.06
C ALA A 869 -16.16 1.03 -29.56
N PRO A 870 -15.43 0.33 -30.44
CA PRO A 870 -14.15 0.82 -30.98
C PRO A 870 -14.32 2.09 -31.82
N VAL A 871 -15.42 2.19 -32.58
CA VAL A 871 -15.73 3.35 -33.42
C VAL A 871 -16.12 4.54 -32.54
N GLN A 872 -16.93 4.32 -31.50
CA GLN A 872 -17.25 5.35 -30.51
C GLN A 872 -15.99 5.92 -29.85
N LEU A 873 -15.00 5.07 -29.54
CA LEU A 873 -13.74 5.50 -28.94
C LEU A 873 -12.92 6.40 -29.88
N VAL A 874 -12.85 6.05 -31.16
CA VAL A 874 -12.18 6.86 -32.19
C VAL A 874 -12.90 8.20 -32.38
N LEU A 875 -14.24 8.19 -32.47
CA LEU A 875 -15.04 9.41 -32.58
C LEU A 875 -14.85 10.32 -31.35
N ALA A 876 -14.85 9.75 -30.15
CA ALA A 876 -14.60 10.49 -28.92
C ALA A 876 -13.19 11.10 -28.88
N PHE A 877 -12.18 10.38 -29.38
CA PHE A 877 -10.82 10.91 -29.50
C PHE A 877 -10.75 12.10 -30.44
N LEU A 878 -11.44 12.05 -31.59
CA LEU A 878 -11.49 13.14 -32.57
C LEU A 878 -12.28 14.36 -32.08
N CYS A 879 -13.25 14.19 -31.18
CA CYS A 879 -13.99 15.30 -30.59
C CYS A 879 -13.09 16.25 -29.76
N CYS A 880 -12.03 15.71 -29.15
CA CYS A 880 -11.12 16.48 -28.28
C CYS A 880 -10.37 17.58 -29.05
N PRO A 881 -9.59 17.29 -30.11
CA PRO A 881 -8.96 18.32 -30.91
C PRO A 881 -10.00 19.18 -31.66
N ALA A 882 -11.14 18.61 -32.07
CA ALA A 882 -12.19 19.36 -32.74
C ALA A 882 -12.79 20.48 -31.86
N ALA A 883 -12.90 20.27 -30.54
CA ALA A 883 -13.36 21.31 -29.61
C ALA A 883 -12.37 22.47 -29.49
N TYR A 884 -11.06 22.20 -29.50
CA TYR A 884 -10.03 23.24 -29.55
C TYR A 884 -10.05 23.97 -30.90
N VAL A 885 -10.18 23.25 -32.02
CA VAL A 885 -10.36 23.86 -33.35
C VAL A 885 -11.59 24.77 -33.36
N TYR A 886 -12.70 24.35 -32.76
CA TYR A 886 -13.91 25.16 -32.66
C TYR A 886 -13.70 26.45 -31.85
N CYS A 887 -13.02 26.37 -30.70
CA CYS A 887 -12.61 27.55 -29.94
C CYS A 887 -11.80 28.54 -30.80
N TYR A 888 -10.89 28.02 -31.62
CA TYR A 888 -10.12 28.82 -32.55
C TYR A 888 -10.95 29.35 -33.71
N ILE A 889 -11.95 28.63 -34.24
CA ILE A 889 -12.91 29.18 -35.20
C ILE A 889 -13.63 30.41 -34.61
N CYS A 890 -14.11 30.31 -33.37
CA CYS A 890 -14.73 31.43 -32.67
C CYS A 890 -13.77 32.61 -32.52
N GLY A 891 -12.54 32.37 -32.05
CA GLY A 891 -11.50 33.40 -31.95
C GLY A 891 -11.15 34.03 -33.30
N GLY A 892 -11.09 33.23 -34.36
CA GLY A 892 -10.81 33.68 -35.73
C GLY A 892 -11.90 34.59 -36.26
N LEU A 893 -13.16 34.31 -35.95
CA LEU A 893 -14.28 35.20 -36.29
C LEU A 893 -14.18 36.54 -35.53
N ILE A 894 -13.79 36.52 -34.26
CA ILE A 894 -13.54 37.74 -33.47
C ILE A 894 -12.43 38.56 -34.13
N TRP A 895 -11.26 37.97 -34.38
CA TRP A 895 -10.12 38.65 -34.98
C TRP A 895 -10.42 39.16 -36.39
N ALA A 896 -10.95 38.31 -37.26
CA ALA A 896 -11.24 38.67 -38.64
C ALA A 896 -12.26 39.81 -38.75
N SER A 897 -13.33 39.78 -37.94
CA SER A 897 -14.34 40.84 -37.95
C SER A 897 -13.84 42.15 -37.33
N LEU A 898 -13.04 42.07 -36.24
CA LEU A 898 -12.47 43.23 -35.57
C LEU A 898 -11.42 43.94 -36.44
N ILE A 899 -10.46 43.19 -36.99
CA ILE A 899 -9.40 43.74 -37.84
C ILE A 899 -10.01 44.38 -39.10
N SER A 900 -10.94 43.68 -39.75
CA SER A 900 -11.62 44.20 -40.94
C SER A 900 -12.40 45.48 -40.65
N LEU A 901 -13.04 45.59 -39.48
CA LEU A 901 -13.77 46.79 -39.06
C LEU A 901 -12.85 47.99 -38.83
N VAL A 902 -11.66 47.76 -38.27
CA VAL A 902 -10.72 48.83 -37.93
C VAL A 902 -9.92 49.31 -39.14
N GLU A 903 -9.53 48.41 -40.04
CA GLU A 903 -8.76 48.77 -41.23
C GLU A 903 -9.61 49.46 -42.31
N ASP A 904 -10.83 48.98 -42.57
CA ASP A 904 -11.62 49.38 -43.74
C ASP A 904 -13.06 49.81 -43.39
N TYR A 905 -13.23 50.58 -42.31
CA TYR A 905 -14.54 50.89 -41.70
C TYR A 905 -15.69 51.12 -42.68
N SER A 906 -16.73 50.29 -42.53
CA SER A 906 -18.01 50.41 -43.23
C SER A 906 -19.17 49.97 -42.34
N VAL A 907 -20.38 50.46 -42.63
CA VAL A 907 -21.61 50.02 -41.94
C VAL A 907 -21.79 48.50 -42.09
N GLY A 908 -21.39 47.92 -43.22
CA GLY A 908 -21.44 46.49 -43.46
C GLY A 908 -20.56 45.68 -42.51
N GLN A 909 -19.29 46.07 -42.33
CA GLN A 909 -18.40 45.38 -41.39
C GLN A 909 -18.81 45.59 -39.93
N LEU A 910 -19.36 46.76 -39.59
CA LEU A 910 -19.89 46.98 -38.25
C LEU A 910 -21.04 46.01 -37.94
N LEU A 911 -21.94 45.81 -38.91
CA LEU A 911 -23.02 44.82 -38.78
C LEU A 911 -22.48 43.39 -38.68
N VAL A 912 -21.44 43.03 -39.44
CA VAL A 912 -20.78 41.72 -39.35
C VAL A 912 -20.18 41.51 -37.96
N PHE A 913 -19.39 42.46 -37.46
CA PHE A 913 -18.80 42.40 -36.13
C PHE A 913 -19.86 42.26 -35.03
N MET A 914 -20.91 43.10 -35.08
CA MET A 914 -22.02 43.04 -34.10
C MET A 914 -22.76 41.71 -34.17
N SER A 915 -22.92 41.12 -35.36
CA SER A 915 -23.56 39.80 -35.54
C SER A 915 -22.71 38.68 -34.95
N VAL A 916 -21.39 38.71 -35.17
CA VAL A 916 -20.45 37.75 -34.56
C VAL A 916 -20.47 37.87 -33.04
N MET A 917 -20.42 39.08 -32.48
CA MET A 917 -20.50 39.29 -31.03
C MET A 917 -21.83 38.79 -30.46
N ALA A 918 -22.95 39.12 -31.09
CA ALA A 918 -24.28 38.68 -30.64
C ALA A 918 -24.39 37.15 -30.62
N LEU A 919 -23.86 36.47 -31.64
CA LEU A 919 -23.88 35.01 -31.73
C LEU A 919 -23.01 34.36 -30.63
N LEU A 920 -21.80 34.86 -30.41
CA LEU A 920 -20.90 34.32 -29.39
C LEU A 920 -21.40 34.60 -27.97
N VAL A 921 -21.95 35.79 -27.71
CA VAL A 921 -22.61 36.11 -26.43
C VAL A 921 -23.80 35.18 -26.21
N ALA A 922 -24.67 34.98 -27.22
CA ALA A 922 -25.79 34.06 -27.12
C ALA A 922 -25.34 32.63 -26.83
N GLN A 923 -24.23 32.19 -27.43
CA GLN A 923 -23.65 30.88 -27.19
C GLN A 923 -23.10 30.71 -25.76
N VAL A 924 -22.34 31.69 -25.27
CA VAL A 924 -21.87 31.71 -23.87
C VAL A 924 -23.06 31.70 -22.91
N MET A 925 -24.08 32.54 -23.15
CA MET A 925 -25.30 32.55 -22.35
C MET A 925 -26.03 31.19 -22.39
N TRP A 926 -26.11 30.55 -23.55
CA TRP A 926 -26.77 29.25 -23.67
C TRP A 926 -26.04 28.14 -22.89
N LEU A 927 -24.70 28.08 -22.97
CA LEU A 927 -23.89 27.06 -22.29
C LEU A 927 -23.83 27.26 -20.77
N PHE A 928 -23.73 28.51 -20.32
CA PHE A 928 -23.47 28.82 -18.91
C PHE A 928 -24.69 29.34 -18.15
N ILE A 929 -25.58 30.14 -18.76
CA ILE A 929 -26.72 30.77 -18.06
C ILE A 929 -27.95 29.85 -17.99
N ARG A 930 -28.27 29.12 -19.06
CA ARG A 930 -29.40 28.16 -19.04
C ARG A 930 -29.19 27.03 -18.01
N ASN A 931 -27.92 26.69 -17.74
CA ASN A 931 -27.52 25.77 -16.69
C ASN A 931 -27.37 26.44 -15.30
N SER A 932 -27.46 27.77 -15.20
CA SER A 932 -27.26 28.56 -13.96
C SER A 932 -28.54 28.94 -13.21
N HIS A 933 -29.73 28.54 -13.69
CA HIS A 933 -31.04 28.88 -13.09
C HIS A 933 -31.21 28.47 -11.60
N PHE A 934 -30.19 27.88 -10.98
CA PHE A 934 -30.16 27.44 -9.59
C PHE A 934 -29.35 28.33 -8.63
N LYS A 935 -28.78 29.47 -9.07
CA LYS A 935 -27.94 30.35 -8.21
C LYS A 935 -28.63 31.57 -7.58
N ASN A 936 -29.90 31.87 -7.90
CA ASN A 936 -30.55 33.10 -7.42
C ASN A 936 -31.52 32.84 -6.25
N LEU A 937 -30.98 32.78 -5.03
CA LEU A 937 -31.67 33.16 -3.78
C LEU A 937 -30.66 33.92 -2.89
N PRO A 938 -31.06 35.02 -2.23
CA PRO A 938 -30.14 36.03 -1.73
C PRO A 938 -29.31 35.55 -0.54
N SER A 939 -28.01 35.80 -0.61
CA SER A 939 -27.04 35.66 0.48
C SER A 939 -27.40 36.60 1.64
N ARG A 940 -28.17 36.09 2.62
CA ARG A 940 -28.29 36.73 3.93
C ARG A 940 -27.02 36.45 4.74
N CYS A 941 -26.21 37.49 4.89
CA CYS A 941 -25.11 37.54 5.85
C CYS A 941 -25.71 37.44 7.26
N ILE A 942 -25.68 36.25 7.88
CA ILE A 942 -26.07 36.08 9.28
C ILE A 942 -24.83 36.36 10.14
N ARG A 943 -24.88 37.49 10.84
CA ARG A 943 -23.92 37.86 11.88
C ARG A 943 -24.06 36.85 13.03
N ARG A 944 -22.97 36.14 13.35
CA ARG A 944 -22.87 35.20 14.47
C ARG A 944 -23.28 35.93 15.76
N GLN A 945 -24.40 35.57 16.38
CA GLN A 945 -24.67 35.95 17.78
C GLN A 945 -23.73 35.14 18.66
N THR A 946 -22.87 35.84 19.39
CA THR A 946 -22.05 35.29 20.47
C THR A 946 -22.96 34.76 21.57
N TYR A 947 -22.93 33.45 21.79
CA TYR A 947 -23.44 32.83 23.01
C TYR A 947 -22.39 33.02 24.10
N GLN A 948 -22.67 33.91 25.06
CA GLN A 948 -22.02 33.91 26.36
C GLN A 948 -22.96 33.25 27.37
N GLU A 949 -22.43 32.20 27.99
CA GLU A 949 -22.60 31.68 29.35
C GLU A 949 -23.96 31.63 30.07
N VAL A 950 -24.04 30.56 30.84
CA VAL A 950 -25.11 30.06 31.70
C VAL A 950 -25.31 30.94 32.95
N ASN A 951 -26.59 31.24 33.23
CA ASN A 951 -27.21 31.60 34.51
C ASN A 951 -26.63 32.76 35.36
N SER A 952 -27.35 33.87 35.41
CA SER A 952 -27.94 34.41 36.65
C SER A 952 -28.88 35.57 36.33
N GLY A 953 -30.03 35.63 36.99
CA GLY A 953 -31.10 36.56 36.65
C GLY A 953 -30.77 38.02 36.98
N PHE A 954 -31.27 38.94 36.17
CA PHE A 954 -31.89 40.19 36.59
C PHE A 954 -32.67 40.79 35.40
N LEU A 955 -33.87 41.28 35.69
CA LEU A 955 -34.73 42.08 34.81
C LEU A 955 -33.97 43.29 34.24
N PHE A 956 -34.16 43.61 32.96
CA PHE A 956 -34.84 44.84 32.48
C PHE A 956 -34.77 44.99 30.95
N ASP A 957 -35.76 45.72 30.45
CA ASP A 957 -36.26 45.88 29.09
C ASP A 957 -35.32 46.45 28.00
N CYS A 958 -35.77 46.20 26.76
CA CYS A 958 -35.32 46.73 25.47
C CYS A 958 -35.09 48.25 25.39
N ALA A 959 -34.09 48.62 24.58
CA ALA A 959 -34.13 49.75 23.64
C ALA A 959 -33.30 49.42 22.39
#